data_AF-A0A250ICL9-F1
#
_entry.id   AF-A0A250ICL9-F1
#
_cell.length_a   1.000
_cell.length_b   1.000
_cell.length_c   1.000
_cell.angle_alpha   90.00
_cell.angle_beta   90.00
_cell.angle_gamma   90.00
#
_symmetry.space_group_name_H-M   'P 1'
#
loop_
_entity.id
_entity.type
_entity.pdbx_description
1 polymer ?
#
loop_
_entity_poly.entity_id
_entity_poly.type
_entity_poly.pdbx_seq_one_letter_code
_entity_poly.pdbx_strand_id
1 'polypeptide(L)'
;MLRKVLGLLLLGVLSACTQPEGGCDSSDQCLLGATCERGICSFAGEAPAGTCEPTCAPHEACSARTQRCESRYSGLTLSPGDGALVGGGERAVEARLDVVSGFNANYPDTLVFTVSEGAGGPGISLTSVERNEGVYTARWTPSADGVFQVTAAYPGGGGPSQTVSLTVDGTGPVFEVTVPSREAGVADGGTTFTDSDPTYADAWRRDQIVPVEIRTNEPHLDPSQLKVSLRGTDGGLASTVDVVPFTGSCDAGFCGTAELKLWEPAFNTFRGSMPIVVDGRDTVGNVGSTNPADAKVAVTRWKWAFAAQPGIIRSTPAVGQTGYIYFGTTTGSDGKVVALGPDGYAQWSFPLGAVEGGIAVGANDAGTELVYVGARTSNGASLYALSGSNGSTFKKCPGANASDTFGAGTLIGGIGVGSLGTASAETAVSVYNGSGGSATDVNNIVGVDSTGKCYSTNAVSGDAIIAMVQDGPVAVRGSDLFYPSSSDLGLSVASYSFGSTTPRTAWPVSLPYPPRSLALAGSDVVASVANDFPLKGGVLKIPQAGGNSNPIFPGSTLDTRVYGLAIGSDDAAFFGAQSTSSFTVNRAPPSGTSRTETVAASVRASPVVGTNFAYFVSTGGVVNARVKDTLEPLWELSPGVGAVNSSPTLDCSRDASGVAIPGRPGVLYVPAGGKLHAFIVDSAGLDPNAKWPKYQHDARNTGNPDTVISPCP
;
A
#
# COMPACT_ATOMS: atom_id res chain seq x y z
N MET A 1 23.29 29.87 76.26
CA MET A 1 22.17 30.07 77.20
C MET A 1 22.01 28.79 78.00
N LEU A 2 22.10 28.91 79.33
CA LEU A 2 21.50 28.14 80.44
C LEU A 2 21.11 26.66 80.19
N ARG A 3 21.46 25.66 81.02
CA ARG A 3 21.52 25.62 82.50
C ARG A 3 22.29 24.38 83.01
N LYS A 4 23.10 24.59 84.05
CA LYS A 4 23.52 23.62 85.08
C LYS A 4 22.31 23.22 85.95
N VAL A 5 22.39 22.11 86.70
CA VAL A 5 22.15 22.04 88.18
C VAL A 5 22.09 20.59 88.72
N LEU A 6 22.93 20.37 89.77
CA LEU A 6 22.86 19.44 90.94
C LEU A 6 22.72 17.91 90.72
N GLY A 7 23.29 17.04 91.56
CA GLY A 7 23.97 17.24 92.85
C GLY A 7 24.44 15.91 93.49
N LEU A 8 25.33 16.09 94.47
CA LEU A 8 26.16 15.18 95.28
C LEU A 8 25.54 13.95 95.99
N LEU A 9 26.46 13.02 96.30
CA LEU A 9 26.62 12.12 97.46
C LEU A 9 25.80 10.81 97.54
N LEU A 10 26.49 9.66 97.62
CA LEU A 10 26.81 8.98 98.89
C LEU A 10 27.80 7.81 98.69
N LEU A 11 28.78 7.70 99.60
CA LEU A 11 29.65 6.52 99.79
C LEU A 11 28.85 5.36 100.39
N GLY A 12 29.18 4.13 99.98
CA GLY A 12 28.78 2.89 100.65
C GLY A 12 29.49 1.67 100.07
N VAL A 13 30.50 1.19 100.80
CA VAL A 13 31.30 0.00 100.52
C VAL A 13 30.44 -1.27 100.65
N LEU A 14 30.54 -2.20 99.69
CA LEU A 14 30.45 -3.64 99.97
C LEU A 14 31.06 -4.45 98.82
N SER A 15 32.11 -5.16 99.18
CA SER A 15 32.89 -6.14 98.43
C SER A 15 32.08 -7.41 98.11
N ALA A 16 32.52 -8.07 97.03
CA ALA A 16 32.29 -9.47 96.69
C ALA A 16 30.96 -9.81 95.99
N CYS A 17 30.97 -9.71 94.67
CA CYS A 17 30.63 -10.82 93.78
C CYS A 17 31.41 -10.62 92.48
N THR A 18 32.64 -11.13 92.44
CA THR A 18 33.29 -11.48 91.17
C THR A 18 32.56 -12.71 90.63
N GLN A 19 31.34 -12.53 90.12
CA GLN A 19 30.75 -13.53 89.24
C GLN A 19 31.52 -13.44 87.91
N PRO A 20 31.94 -14.59 87.35
CA PRO A 20 32.50 -14.58 86.01
C PRO A 20 31.43 -14.04 85.07
N GLU A 21 31.84 -13.15 84.17
CA GLU A 21 30.98 -12.54 83.16
C GLU A 21 30.13 -13.65 82.48
N GLY A 22 28.82 -13.71 82.78
CA GLY A 22 27.85 -14.44 81.97
C GLY A 22 26.99 -15.57 82.60
N GLY A 23 27.17 -15.97 83.87
CA GLY A 23 26.45 -17.10 84.47
C GLY A 23 25.02 -16.81 84.99
N CYS A 24 24.04 -17.71 84.82
CA CYS A 24 22.65 -17.59 85.30
C CYS A 24 21.99 -18.92 85.69
N ASP A 25 21.02 -18.90 86.61
CA ASP A 25 20.17 -20.06 86.95
C ASP A 25 18.73 -19.93 86.38
N SER A 26 18.28 -18.71 86.09
CA SER A 26 16.96 -18.40 85.51
C SER A 26 16.99 -17.09 84.71
N SER A 27 16.06 -16.91 83.75
CA SER A 27 16.11 -15.81 82.76
C SER A 27 15.92 -14.40 83.35
N ASP A 28 15.42 -14.28 84.58
CA ASP A 28 15.30 -13.03 85.34
C ASP A 28 16.64 -12.48 85.87
N GLN A 29 17.67 -13.32 85.89
CA GLN A 29 19.05 -12.93 86.24
C GLN A 29 19.81 -12.35 85.03
N CYS A 30 19.21 -12.37 83.85
CA CYS A 30 19.79 -11.86 82.61
C CYS A 30 19.29 -10.45 82.28
N LEU A 31 20.09 -9.71 81.51
CA LEU A 31 19.71 -8.38 81.01
C LEU A 31 18.41 -8.46 80.18
N LEU A 32 17.63 -7.36 80.18
CA LEU A 32 16.32 -7.31 79.53
C LEU A 32 16.40 -7.74 78.05
N GLY A 33 15.75 -8.87 77.72
CA GLY A 33 15.77 -9.47 76.38
C GLY A 33 16.68 -10.70 76.21
N ALA A 34 17.50 -11.03 77.22
CA ALA A 34 18.28 -12.27 77.26
C ALA A 34 17.52 -13.40 77.99
N THR A 35 17.80 -14.63 77.59
CA THR A 35 17.28 -15.86 78.16
C THR A 35 18.40 -16.68 78.79
N CYS A 36 18.14 -17.31 79.93
CA CYS A 36 19.12 -18.18 80.55
C CYS A 36 19.11 -19.56 79.89
N GLU A 37 20.17 -19.89 79.17
CA GLU A 37 20.35 -21.17 78.48
C GLU A 37 21.58 -21.90 79.02
N ARG A 38 21.37 -23.07 79.64
CA ARG A 38 22.43 -23.93 80.19
C ARG A 38 23.44 -23.20 81.09
N GLY A 39 22.95 -22.29 81.92
CA GLY A 39 23.80 -21.58 82.85
C GLY A 39 24.39 -20.28 82.32
N ILE A 40 24.04 -19.86 81.09
CA ILE A 40 24.59 -18.67 80.43
C ILE A 40 23.46 -17.76 79.95
N CYS A 41 23.58 -16.46 80.21
CA CYS A 41 22.65 -15.47 79.67
C CYS A 41 22.90 -15.26 78.17
N SER A 42 21.98 -15.73 77.31
CA SER A 42 22.06 -15.61 75.86
C SER A 42 21.06 -14.61 75.32
N PHE A 43 21.46 -13.81 74.32
CA PHE A 43 20.53 -12.97 73.56
C PHE A 43 20.23 -13.67 72.26
N ALA A 44 18.98 -14.14 72.11
CA ALA A 44 18.54 -14.95 70.97
C ALA A 44 19.55 -16.07 70.68
N GLY A 45 19.81 -16.99 71.62
CA GLY A 45 20.65 -18.19 71.42
C GLY A 45 22.18 -17.98 71.44
N GLU A 46 22.65 -16.73 71.42
CA GLU A 46 24.07 -16.40 71.40
C GLU A 46 24.63 -16.06 72.79
N ALA A 47 25.73 -16.73 73.18
CA ALA A 47 26.43 -16.51 74.44
C ALA A 47 27.38 -15.28 74.38
N PRO A 48 27.68 -14.63 75.52
CA PRO A 48 28.58 -13.48 75.58
C PRO A 48 29.99 -13.80 75.07
N ALA A 49 30.68 -12.77 74.55
CA ALA A 49 32.05 -12.89 74.05
C ALA A 49 32.99 -13.47 75.12
N GLY A 50 33.81 -14.46 74.74
CA GLY A 50 34.73 -15.17 75.65
C GLY A 50 34.19 -16.47 76.26
N THR A 51 32.92 -16.83 76.01
CA THR A 51 32.31 -18.06 76.53
C THR A 51 32.79 -19.34 75.84
N CYS A 52 33.10 -19.28 74.54
CA CYS A 52 33.63 -20.41 73.77
C CYS A 52 35.16 -20.29 73.68
N GLU A 53 35.87 -21.42 73.84
CA GLU A 53 37.32 -21.52 73.66
C GLU A 53 37.69 -22.59 72.63
N PRO A 54 38.47 -22.27 71.57
CA PRO A 54 39.02 -20.94 71.26
C PRO A 54 37.94 -19.91 70.88
N THR A 55 38.29 -18.62 70.97
CA THR A 55 37.39 -17.51 70.60
C THR A 55 36.87 -17.70 69.17
N CYS A 56 35.56 -17.60 69.00
CA CYS A 56 34.92 -17.81 67.71
C CYS A 56 35.39 -16.81 66.64
N ALA A 57 35.44 -17.26 65.39
CA ALA A 57 35.79 -16.39 64.27
C ALA A 57 34.73 -15.29 64.07
N PRO A 58 35.05 -14.18 63.39
CA PRO A 58 34.10 -13.07 63.19
C PRO A 58 32.78 -13.44 62.50
N HIS A 59 32.75 -14.55 61.73
CA HIS A 59 31.56 -15.06 61.05
C HIS A 59 30.83 -16.16 61.85
N GLU A 60 31.29 -16.47 63.06
CA GLU A 60 30.72 -17.45 63.97
C GLU A 60 30.07 -16.75 65.18
N ALA A 61 29.21 -17.49 65.87
CA ALA A 61 28.59 -17.10 67.12
C ALA A 61 28.83 -18.23 68.14
N CYS A 62 29.09 -17.87 69.40
CA CYS A 62 29.16 -18.87 70.46
C CYS A 62 27.74 -19.30 70.81
N SER A 63 27.38 -20.54 70.49
CA SER A 63 26.05 -21.07 70.77
C SER A 63 25.89 -21.33 72.27
N ALA A 64 24.94 -20.65 72.92
CA ALA A 64 24.69 -20.85 74.35
C ALA A 64 24.19 -22.27 74.66
N ARG A 65 23.57 -22.93 73.68
CA ARG A 65 23.12 -24.32 73.79
C ARG A 65 24.28 -25.31 73.73
N THR A 66 25.20 -25.18 72.78
CA THR A 66 26.25 -26.20 72.54
C THR A 66 27.60 -25.83 73.13
N GLN A 67 27.79 -24.58 73.55
CA GLN A 67 29.07 -24.00 73.99
C GLN A 67 30.19 -24.22 72.98
N ARG A 68 29.83 -24.21 71.68
CA ARG A 68 30.75 -24.32 70.55
C ARG A 68 30.50 -23.16 69.59
N CYS A 69 31.54 -22.82 68.84
CA CYS A 69 31.42 -21.88 67.74
C CYS A 69 30.59 -22.52 66.63
N GLU A 70 29.50 -21.86 66.27
CA GLU A 70 28.59 -22.24 65.18
C GLU A 70 28.54 -21.09 64.18
N SER A 71 28.29 -21.38 62.89
CA SER A 71 28.19 -20.34 61.87
C SER A 71 27.06 -19.36 62.23
N ARG A 72 27.38 -18.07 62.32
CA ARG A 72 26.37 -17.03 62.54
C ARG A 72 25.40 -16.92 61.37
N TYR A 73 25.91 -17.22 60.18
CA TYR A 73 25.20 -17.03 58.92
C TYR A 73 24.80 -18.36 58.32
N SER A 74 23.55 -18.44 57.87
CA SER A 74 23.02 -19.63 57.17
C SER A 74 23.53 -19.70 55.74
N GLY A 75 23.93 -18.56 55.17
CA GLY A 75 24.49 -18.49 53.83
C GLY A 75 24.59 -17.06 53.31
N LEU A 76 25.09 -16.96 52.08
CA LEU A 76 25.13 -15.74 51.30
C LEU A 76 24.36 -16.00 50.01
N THR A 77 23.49 -15.09 49.61
CA THR A 77 22.68 -15.17 48.38
C THR A 77 22.97 -13.98 47.47
N LEU A 78 23.32 -14.26 46.22
CA LEU A 78 23.63 -13.28 45.17
C LEU A 78 22.43 -13.07 44.25
N SER A 79 22.21 -11.81 43.87
CA SER A 79 21.25 -11.37 42.86
C SER A 79 21.94 -10.39 41.90
N PRO A 80 21.91 -10.60 40.57
CA PRO A 80 21.30 -11.73 39.86
C PRO A 80 21.90 -13.09 40.25
N GLY A 81 21.07 -14.13 40.21
CA GLY A 81 21.46 -15.49 40.62
C GLY A 81 22.35 -16.21 39.60
N ASP A 82 22.78 -17.43 39.97
CA ASP A 82 23.61 -18.27 39.10
C ASP A 82 22.91 -18.61 37.77
N GLY A 83 23.65 -18.44 36.67
CA GLY A 83 23.17 -18.65 35.30
C GLY A 83 22.37 -17.49 34.70
N ALA A 84 22.23 -16.35 35.39
CA ALA A 84 21.45 -15.23 34.86
C ALA A 84 22.11 -14.56 33.64
N LEU A 85 21.27 -14.20 32.66
CA LEU A 85 21.65 -13.37 31.51
C LEU A 85 21.44 -11.89 31.89
N VAL A 86 22.44 -11.05 31.64
CA VAL A 86 22.43 -9.62 32.01
C VAL A 86 22.95 -8.76 30.86
N GLY A 87 22.43 -7.54 30.71
CA GLY A 87 22.92 -6.65 29.65
C GLY A 87 24.30 -6.03 29.95
N GLY A 88 25.02 -5.56 28.94
CA GLY A 88 26.38 -4.99 29.05
C GLY A 88 26.55 -3.61 29.72
N GLY A 89 25.46 -2.94 30.11
CA GLY A 89 25.52 -1.66 30.86
C GLY A 89 25.89 -1.82 32.33
N GLU A 90 25.98 -0.73 33.10
CA GLU A 90 26.22 -0.80 34.56
C GLU A 90 25.13 -1.63 35.27
N ARG A 91 25.55 -2.54 36.15
CA ARG A 91 24.69 -3.45 36.92
C ARG A 91 24.98 -3.36 38.41
N ALA A 92 23.92 -3.49 39.19
CA ALA A 92 23.98 -3.73 40.61
C ALA A 92 24.02 -5.23 40.87
N VAL A 93 25.03 -5.69 41.61
CA VAL A 93 25.11 -7.04 42.16
C VAL A 93 24.87 -6.95 43.66
N GLU A 94 23.80 -7.59 44.12
CA GLU A 94 23.41 -7.60 45.52
C GLU A 94 23.79 -8.92 46.17
N ALA A 95 24.48 -8.87 47.30
CA ALA A 95 24.74 -10.01 48.17
C ALA A 95 23.95 -9.83 49.47
N ARG A 96 23.05 -10.76 49.77
CA ARG A 96 22.33 -10.82 51.04
C ARG A 96 22.97 -11.86 51.93
N LEU A 97 23.31 -11.45 53.15
CA LEU A 97 23.91 -12.29 54.16
C LEU A 97 22.83 -12.70 55.19
N ASP A 98 22.43 -13.97 55.15
CA ASP A 98 21.33 -14.47 55.96
C ASP A 98 21.84 -14.98 57.32
N VAL A 99 21.20 -14.54 58.41
CA VAL A 99 21.57 -14.91 59.78
C VAL A 99 20.80 -16.17 60.19
N VAL A 100 21.48 -17.12 60.84
CA VAL A 100 20.83 -18.32 61.39
C VAL A 100 19.80 -17.88 62.43
N SER A 101 18.58 -18.44 62.34
CA SER A 101 17.52 -18.18 63.31
C SER A 101 18.00 -18.50 64.72
N GLY A 102 17.95 -17.51 65.62
CA GLY A 102 18.48 -17.66 66.98
C GLY A 102 19.97 -17.35 67.10
N PHE A 103 20.48 -16.40 66.31
CA PHE A 103 21.68 -15.60 66.60
C PHE A 103 21.41 -14.12 66.30
N ASN A 104 22.20 -13.22 66.89
CA ASN A 104 22.07 -11.78 66.60
C ASN A 104 22.72 -11.42 65.25
N ALA A 105 22.08 -10.50 64.53
CA ALA A 105 22.63 -9.92 63.32
C ALA A 105 23.87 -9.07 63.65
N ASN A 106 25.05 -9.51 63.22
CA ASN A 106 26.32 -8.80 63.39
C ASN A 106 27.07 -8.68 62.06
N TYR A 107 26.46 -7.96 61.13
CA TYR A 107 26.92 -7.81 59.75
C TYR A 107 28.25 -7.04 59.64
N PRO A 108 29.23 -7.48 58.83
CA PRO A 108 30.45 -6.73 58.58
C PRO A 108 30.17 -5.37 57.90
N ASP A 109 31.15 -4.47 57.92
CA ASP A 109 31.04 -3.16 57.27
C ASP A 109 30.97 -3.28 55.73
N THR A 110 31.58 -4.33 55.17
CA THR A 110 31.59 -4.61 53.73
C THR A 110 31.75 -6.12 53.45
N LEU A 111 31.42 -6.53 52.23
CA LEU A 111 31.76 -7.83 51.66
C LEU A 111 32.80 -7.66 50.55
N VAL A 112 33.57 -8.71 50.30
CA VAL A 112 34.54 -8.70 49.20
C VAL A 112 33.84 -9.20 47.94
N PHE A 113 33.64 -8.31 46.98
CA PHE A 113 33.14 -8.66 45.65
C PHE A 113 34.29 -8.78 44.67
N THR A 114 34.38 -9.92 43.98
CA THR A 114 35.35 -10.14 42.89
C THR A 114 34.63 -10.60 41.63
N VAL A 115 35.07 -10.09 40.48
CA VAL A 115 34.57 -10.48 39.16
C VAL A 115 35.74 -11.00 38.33
N SER A 116 35.59 -12.17 37.70
CA SER A 116 36.58 -12.71 36.77
C SER A 116 35.93 -13.15 35.45
N GLU A 117 36.64 -12.99 34.34
CA GLU A 117 36.27 -13.58 33.06
C GLU A 117 36.44 -15.10 33.12
N GLY A 118 35.34 -15.85 33.01
CA GLY A 118 35.32 -17.31 33.06
C GLY A 118 35.77 -17.92 34.39
N ALA A 119 35.82 -19.26 34.42
CA ALA A 119 36.27 -20.03 35.58
C ALA A 119 37.81 -19.95 35.71
N GLY A 120 38.30 -19.14 36.66
CA GLY A 120 39.72 -19.04 36.99
C GLY A 120 40.50 -17.91 36.32
N GLY A 121 39.82 -16.93 35.70
CA GLY A 121 40.45 -15.71 35.20
C GLY A 121 40.96 -14.78 36.30
N PRO A 122 41.84 -13.80 35.98
CA PRO A 122 42.28 -12.79 36.93
C PRO A 122 41.09 -11.98 37.46
N GLY A 123 40.83 -12.07 38.76
CA GLY A 123 39.70 -11.41 39.41
C GLY A 123 39.96 -9.92 39.69
N ILE A 124 39.00 -9.07 39.34
CA ILE A 124 38.96 -7.64 39.69
C ILE A 124 38.09 -7.48 40.93
N SER A 125 38.60 -6.78 41.95
CA SER A 125 37.82 -6.46 43.15
C SER A 125 36.95 -5.22 42.92
N LEU A 126 35.67 -5.29 43.27
CA LEU A 126 34.76 -4.13 43.24
C LEU A 126 34.89 -3.36 44.56
N THR A 127 35.25 -2.08 44.48
CA THR A 127 35.64 -1.29 45.65
C THR A 127 34.53 -0.41 46.21
N SER A 128 33.48 -0.13 45.44
CA SER A 128 32.30 0.62 45.90
C SER A 128 31.16 -0.33 46.26
N VAL A 129 31.00 -0.60 47.55
CA VAL A 129 29.93 -1.46 48.09
C VAL A 129 29.08 -0.64 49.05
N GLU A 130 27.79 -0.53 48.75
CA GLU A 130 26.80 0.09 49.63
C GLU A 130 26.16 -0.98 50.51
N ARG A 131 25.93 -0.70 51.80
CA ARG A 131 25.35 -1.64 52.76
C ARG A 131 24.01 -1.13 53.27
N ASN A 132 23.01 -2.01 53.27
CA ASN A 132 21.72 -1.80 53.91
C ASN A 132 21.24 -3.08 54.62
N GLU A 133 21.30 -3.09 55.97
CA GLU A 133 20.77 -4.17 56.84
C GLU A 133 21.03 -5.62 56.36
N GLY A 134 22.30 -5.97 56.10
CA GLY A 134 22.69 -7.33 55.69
C GLY A 134 22.63 -7.58 54.19
N VAL A 135 22.18 -6.59 53.40
CA VAL A 135 22.30 -6.55 51.93
C VAL A 135 23.45 -5.62 51.56
N TYR A 136 24.29 -6.07 50.61
CA TYR A 136 25.45 -5.35 50.11
C TYR A 136 25.33 -5.23 48.59
N THR A 137 25.41 -4.02 48.07
CA THR A 137 25.24 -3.75 46.64
C THR A 137 26.54 -3.22 46.07
N ALA A 138 27.13 -3.95 45.12
CA ALA A 138 28.28 -3.54 44.34
C ALA A 138 27.85 -3.13 42.93
N ARG A 139 28.46 -2.08 42.38
CA ARG A 139 28.25 -1.68 40.98
C ARG A 139 29.36 -2.23 40.09
N TRP A 140 28.97 -2.82 38.98
CA TRP A 140 29.87 -3.41 38.00
C TRP A 140 29.42 -3.06 36.59
N THR A 141 30.36 -2.64 35.74
CA THR A 141 30.15 -2.51 34.30
C THR A 141 31.00 -3.56 33.60
N PRO A 142 30.40 -4.52 32.89
CA PRO A 142 31.14 -5.52 32.13
C PRO A 142 32.08 -4.88 31.09
N SER A 143 33.24 -5.51 30.85
CA SER A 143 34.22 -5.07 29.86
C SER A 143 33.88 -5.49 28.43
N ALA A 144 33.18 -6.61 28.27
CA ALA A 144 32.79 -7.22 27.02
C ALA A 144 31.66 -8.24 27.25
N ASP A 145 31.11 -8.77 26.17
CA ASP A 145 30.16 -9.89 26.20
C ASP A 145 30.88 -11.19 26.57
N GLY A 146 30.19 -12.08 27.30
CA GLY A 146 30.75 -13.36 27.70
C GLY A 146 30.33 -13.80 29.10
N VAL A 147 30.94 -14.89 29.59
CA VAL A 147 30.61 -15.46 30.90
C VAL A 147 31.56 -14.92 31.97
N PHE A 148 31.01 -14.34 33.03
CA PHE A 148 31.72 -13.80 34.18
C PHE A 148 31.36 -14.57 35.44
N GLN A 149 32.35 -14.82 36.29
CA GLN A 149 32.15 -15.36 37.64
C GLN A 149 32.16 -14.19 38.62
N VAL A 150 31.04 -13.98 39.32
CA VAL A 150 30.92 -12.96 40.36
C VAL A 150 30.89 -13.65 41.71
N THR A 151 31.84 -13.32 42.57
CA THR A 151 31.95 -13.89 43.92
C THR A 151 31.73 -12.79 44.94
N ALA A 152 30.87 -13.05 45.91
CA ALA A 152 30.79 -12.27 47.14
C ALA A 152 31.19 -13.15 48.33
N ALA A 153 32.16 -12.69 49.10
CA ALA A 153 32.73 -13.43 50.21
C ALA A 153 32.79 -12.58 51.48
N TYR A 154 32.63 -13.25 52.63
CA TYR A 154 32.87 -12.65 53.94
C TYR A 154 34.34 -12.17 54.05
N PRO A 155 34.58 -10.97 54.60
CA PRO A 155 35.94 -10.42 54.70
C PRO A 155 36.85 -11.27 55.59
N GLY A 156 38.12 -11.42 55.19
CA GLY A 156 39.16 -12.11 55.98
C GLY A 156 39.23 -13.64 55.82
N GLY A 157 38.34 -14.26 55.04
CA GLY A 157 38.35 -15.70 54.74
C GLY A 157 37.65 -16.56 55.80
N GLY A 158 37.28 -17.80 55.42
CA GLY A 158 36.64 -18.79 56.30
C GLY A 158 35.12 -18.62 56.51
N GLY A 159 34.55 -17.44 56.25
CA GLY A 159 33.11 -17.18 56.32
C GLY A 159 32.34 -17.56 55.04
N PRO A 160 31.02 -17.31 54.99
CA PRO A 160 30.18 -17.64 53.84
C PRO A 160 30.64 -16.90 52.58
N SER A 161 30.65 -17.62 51.47
CA SER A 161 30.99 -17.12 50.15
C SER A 161 30.06 -17.76 49.13
N GLN A 162 29.67 -16.99 48.12
CA GLN A 162 28.96 -17.52 46.97
C GLN A 162 29.59 -16.99 45.71
N THR A 163 29.67 -17.86 44.71
CA THR A 163 30.05 -17.51 43.35
C THR A 163 28.87 -17.82 42.44
N VAL A 164 28.56 -16.90 41.53
CA VAL A 164 27.54 -17.07 40.49
C VAL A 164 28.16 -16.80 39.12
N SER A 165 27.72 -17.57 38.14
CA SER A 165 28.06 -17.42 36.73
C SER A 165 27.02 -16.50 36.08
N LEU A 166 27.43 -15.35 35.57
CA LEU A 166 26.56 -14.43 34.82
C LEU A 166 26.99 -14.43 33.35
N THR A 167 26.04 -14.55 32.44
CA THR A 167 26.30 -14.34 31.00
C THR A 167 25.96 -12.89 30.68
N VAL A 168 26.94 -12.12 30.21
CA VAL A 168 26.77 -10.74 29.77
C VAL A 168 26.54 -10.72 28.27
N ASP A 169 25.49 -9.99 27.89
CA ASP A 169 25.17 -9.69 26.49
C ASP A 169 24.87 -8.18 26.35
N GLY A 170 25.78 -7.43 25.76
CA GLY A 170 25.63 -6.02 25.42
C GLY A 170 25.32 -5.76 23.95
N THR A 171 25.17 -6.80 23.14
CA THR A 171 25.04 -6.67 21.68
C THR A 171 23.60 -6.95 21.25
N GLY A 172 23.00 -6.00 20.53
CA GLY A 172 21.65 -6.21 19.99
C GLY A 172 21.61 -7.25 18.86
N PRO A 173 20.44 -7.86 18.62
CA PRO A 173 20.30 -8.86 17.56
C PRO A 173 20.65 -8.29 16.18
N VAL A 174 21.39 -9.07 15.39
CA VAL A 174 21.64 -8.78 13.97
C VAL A 174 20.69 -9.62 13.13
N PHE A 175 19.96 -8.98 12.22
CA PHE A 175 18.96 -9.63 11.38
C PHE A 175 19.46 -9.80 9.94
N GLU A 176 19.35 -11.03 9.44
CA GLU A 176 19.44 -11.34 8.02
C GLU A 176 18.03 -11.46 7.45
N VAL A 177 17.80 -10.87 6.28
CA VAL A 177 16.49 -10.86 5.62
C VAL A 177 16.63 -11.44 4.22
N THR A 178 15.89 -12.51 3.95
CA THR A 178 15.82 -13.14 2.64
C THR A 178 14.50 -12.82 1.98
N VAL A 179 14.56 -12.26 0.77
CA VAL A 179 13.40 -12.02 -0.08
C VAL A 179 13.34 -13.15 -1.11
N PRO A 180 12.26 -13.96 -1.16
CA PRO A 180 12.16 -15.02 -2.15
C PRO A 180 12.05 -14.44 -3.56
N SER A 181 12.44 -15.25 -4.54
CA SER A 181 12.20 -14.91 -5.94
C SER A 181 10.71 -14.80 -6.19
N ARG A 182 10.33 -13.85 -7.03
CA ARG A 182 8.94 -13.70 -7.47
C ARG A 182 8.52 -14.94 -8.28
N GLU A 183 7.29 -15.41 -8.03
CA GLU A 183 6.59 -16.25 -9.01
C GLU A 183 6.09 -15.37 -10.17
N ALA A 184 6.80 -15.40 -11.29
CA ALA A 184 6.31 -14.81 -12.53
C ALA A 184 5.15 -15.68 -13.02
N GLY A 185 3.95 -15.10 -13.15
CA GLY A 185 2.79 -15.82 -13.71
C GLY A 185 3.13 -16.48 -15.05
N VAL A 186 2.50 -17.61 -15.34
CA VAL A 186 2.80 -18.38 -16.56
C VAL A 186 2.34 -17.59 -17.77
N ALA A 187 3.26 -17.28 -18.68
CA ALA A 187 2.93 -16.65 -19.94
C ALA A 187 1.97 -17.55 -20.74
N ASP A 188 0.86 -17.00 -21.19
CA ASP A 188 -0.17 -17.73 -21.93
C ASP A 188 -0.87 -16.80 -22.93
N GLY A 189 -1.23 -17.35 -24.09
CA GLY A 189 -2.06 -16.67 -25.08
C GLY A 189 -1.54 -15.34 -25.61
N GLY A 190 -0.24 -15.03 -25.45
CA GLY A 190 0.35 -13.74 -25.81
C GLY A 190 0.52 -12.75 -24.64
N THR A 191 0.26 -13.18 -23.41
CA THR A 191 0.44 -12.41 -22.17
C THR A 191 1.87 -12.51 -21.66
N THR A 192 2.46 -11.38 -21.26
CA THR A 192 3.78 -11.30 -20.63
C THR A 192 3.67 -10.66 -19.26
N PHE A 193 4.12 -11.35 -18.22
CA PHE A 193 4.09 -10.90 -16.81
C PHE A 193 5.41 -10.30 -16.32
N THR A 194 6.47 -10.48 -17.10
CA THR A 194 7.79 -9.92 -16.85
C THR A 194 7.81 -8.46 -17.27
N ASP A 195 8.47 -7.63 -16.47
CA ASP A 195 8.66 -6.23 -16.82
C ASP A 195 9.45 -6.10 -18.14
N SER A 196 9.12 -5.09 -18.94
CA SER A 196 9.85 -4.77 -20.17
C SER A 196 11.30 -4.34 -19.92
N ASP A 197 11.59 -3.77 -18.74
CA ASP A 197 12.95 -3.47 -18.31
C ASP A 197 13.57 -4.73 -17.70
N PRO A 198 14.64 -5.30 -18.30
CA PRO A 198 15.24 -6.54 -17.83
C PRO A 198 15.83 -6.43 -16.41
N THR A 199 16.18 -5.23 -15.94
CA THR A 199 16.64 -5.03 -14.56
C THR A 199 15.54 -5.31 -13.52
N TYR A 200 14.28 -5.24 -13.93
CA TYR A 200 13.11 -5.48 -13.07
C TYR A 200 12.32 -6.72 -13.50
N ALA A 201 12.93 -7.63 -14.27
CA ALA A 201 12.28 -8.86 -14.74
C ALA A 201 11.69 -9.69 -13.58
N ASP A 202 12.45 -9.79 -12.48
CA ASP A 202 12.09 -10.56 -11.28
C ASP A 202 11.51 -9.68 -10.15
N ALA A 203 11.24 -8.40 -10.43
CA ALA A 203 10.68 -7.49 -9.44
C ALA A 203 9.25 -7.87 -9.06
N TRP A 204 8.93 -7.76 -7.77
CA TRP A 204 7.58 -7.98 -7.24
C TRP A 204 6.62 -6.90 -7.72
N ARG A 205 5.38 -7.28 -8.03
CA ARG A 205 4.36 -6.30 -8.41
C ARG A 205 3.90 -5.51 -7.20
N ARG A 206 3.66 -4.22 -7.40
CA ARG A 206 3.19 -3.30 -6.35
C ARG A 206 1.87 -3.74 -5.68
N ASP A 207 1.09 -4.60 -6.33
CA ASP A 207 -0.14 -5.18 -5.79
C ASP A 207 0.07 -6.52 -5.09
N GLN A 208 1.30 -6.98 -4.80
CA GLN A 208 1.57 -8.28 -4.17
C GLN A 208 1.92 -8.19 -2.68
N ILE A 209 1.76 -9.33 -2.00
CA ILE A 209 2.26 -9.57 -0.64
C ILE A 209 3.56 -10.34 -0.79
N VAL A 210 4.62 -9.89 -0.11
CA VAL A 210 5.94 -10.52 -0.16
C VAL A 210 6.18 -11.23 1.16
N PRO A 211 6.31 -12.57 1.16
CA PRO A 211 6.69 -13.31 2.35
C PRO A 211 8.21 -13.21 2.51
N VAL A 212 8.69 -12.42 3.46
CA VAL A 212 10.13 -12.31 3.75
C VAL A 212 10.52 -13.23 4.89
N GLU A 213 11.68 -13.84 4.79
CA GLU A 213 12.26 -14.65 5.86
C GLU A 213 13.21 -13.80 6.69
N ILE A 214 13.07 -13.86 8.01
CA ILE A 214 13.88 -13.15 8.99
C ILE A 214 14.67 -14.19 9.79
N ARG A 215 15.99 -14.02 9.85
CA ARG A 215 16.90 -14.89 10.61
C ARG A 215 17.79 -14.07 11.53
N THR A 216 18.08 -14.61 12.70
CA THR A 216 19.13 -14.07 13.57
C THR A 216 19.84 -15.20 14.32
N ASN A 217 21.14 -15.05 14.51
CA ASN A 217 21.93 -15.96 15.33
C ASN A 217 21.82 -15.66 16.83
N GLU A 218 21.06 -14.63 17.21
CA GLU A 218 20.84 -14.25 18.61
C GLU A 218 19.95 -15.30 19.32
N PRO A 219 20.49 -16.11 20.25
CA PRO A 219 19.72 -17.15 20.96
C PRO A 219 18.73 -16.60 21.99
N HIS A 220 18.87 -15.34 22.41
CA HIS A 220 18.08 -14.70 23.46
C HIS A 220 17.15 -13.62 22.93
N LEU A 221 16.79 -13.66 21.64
CA LEU A 221 15.80 -12.78 21.04
C LEU A 221 14.46 -12.85 21.81
N ASP A 222 13.80 -11.71 22.04
CA ASP A 222 12.39 -11.64 22.46
C ASP A 222 11.50 -11.52 21.21
N PRO A 223 10.82 -12.60 20.78
CA PRO A 223 10.01 -12.57 19.57
C PRO A 223 8.79 -11.64 19.67
N SER A 224 8.36 -11.28 20.89
CA SER A 224 7.22 -10.35 21.08
C SER A 224 7.57 -8.90 20.71
N GLN A 225 8.86 -8.57 20.73
CA GLN A 225 9.40 -7.26 20.38
C GLN A 225 9.94 -7.21 18.95
N LEU A 226 9.89 -8.31 18.20
CA LEU A 226 10.31 -8.36 16.80
C LEU A 226 9.21 -7.80 15.89
N LYS A 227 9.53 -6.75 15.12
CA LYS A 227 8.62 -6.08 14.20
C LYS A 227 9.28 -5.89 12.83
N VAL A 228 8.50 -6.04 11.77
CA VAL A 228 8.97 -5.83 10.40
C VAL A 228 8.09 -4.80 9.71
N SER A 229 8.68 -3.88 8.95
CA SER A 229 7.96 -2.91 8.16
C SER A 229 8.66 -2.64 6.81
N LEU A 230 7.94 -2.03 5.89
CA LEU A 230 8.48 -1.53 4.63
C LEU A 230 8.66 -0.02 4.70
N ARG A 231 9.75 0.48 4.12
CA ARG A 231 9.93 1.91 3.89
C ARG A 231 9.56 2.29 2.46
N GLY A 232 8.67 3.27 2.34
CA GLY A 232 8.28 3.88 1.08
C GLY A 232 9.38 4.74 0.46
N THR A 233 9.17 5.13 -0.79
CA THR A 233 10.11 6.00 -1.52
C THR A 233 10.13 7.44 -1.00
N ASP A 234 9.11 7.83 -0.24
CA ASP A 234 9.03 9.11 0.47
C ASP A 234 9.74 9.06 1.84
N GLY A 235 10.27 7.90 2.23
CA GLY A 235 10.89 7.67 3.53
C GLY A 235 9.93 7.28 4.65
N GLY A 236 8.61 7.28 4.41
CA GLY A 236 7.59 6.85 5.36
C GLY A 236 7.60 5.34 5.60
N LEU A 237 7.24 4.91 6.81
CA LEU A 237 7.12 3.49 7.14
C LEU A 237 5.67 3.02 6.99
N ALA A 238 5.51 1.81 6.47
CA ALA A 238 4.25 1.07 6.50
C ALA A 238 3.92 0.59 7.92
N SER A 239 2.73 -0.01 8.09
CA SER A 239 2.35 -0.65 9.34
C SER A 239 3.34 -1.76 9.69
N THR A 240 3.66 -1.91 10.97
CA THR A 240 4.48 -3.02 11.45
C THR A 240 3.71 -4.32 11.40
N VAL A 241 4.37 -5.38 10.93
CA VAL A 241 3.86 -6.74 10.82
C VAL A 241 4.60 -7.62 11.83
N ASP A 242 3.85 -8.53 12.46
CA ASP A 242 4.40 -9.55 13.35
C ASP A 242 5.09 -10.66 12.55
N VAL A 243 6.14 -11.24 13.14
CA VAL A 243 6.86 -12.36 12.54
C VAL A 243 6.28 -13.67 13.06
N VAL A 244 5.94 -14.58 12.16
CA VAL A 244 5.49 -15.93 12.49
C VAL A 244 6.72 -16.84 12.58
N PRO A 245 7.05 -17.40 13.75
CA PRO A 245 8.19 -18.30 13.89
C PRO A 245 8.01 -19.59 13.07
N PHE A 246 9.10 -20.15 12.56
CA PHE A 246 9.06 -21.45 11.90
C PHE A 246 8.68 -22.57 12.87
N THR A 247 7.85 -23.50 12.42
CA THR A 247 7.45 -24.67 13.21
C THR A 247 8.37 -25.88 13.01
N GLY A 248 9.41 -25.75 12.16
CA GLY A 248 10.34 -26.81 11.76
C GLY A 248 11.79 -26.53 12.16
N SER A 249 12.74 -27.09 11.40
CA SER A 249 14.16 -26.85 11.64
C SER A 249 14.55 -25.40 11.34
N CYS A 250 15.16 -24.75 12.33
CA CYS A 250 15.90 -23.50 12.18
C CYS A 250 17.36 -23.79 12.55
N ASP A 251 18.28 -23.37 11.71
CA ASP A 251 19.74 -23.50 11.87
C ASP A 251 20.38 -22.25 12.50
N ALA A 252 19.57 -21.27 12.89
CA ALA A 252 19.95 -20.05 13.59
C ALA A 252 19.27 -19.97 14.98
N GLY A 253 19.56 -18.92 15.75
CA GLY A 253 18.90 -18.65 17.04
C GLY A 253 17.41 -18.39 16.90
N PHE A 254 17.00 -17.79 15.77
CA PHE A 254 15.61 -17.62 15.39
C PHE A 254 15.44 -17.57 13.87
N CYS A 255 14.33 -18.16 13.39
CA CYS A 255 13.87 -18.09 12.00
C CYS A 255 12.36 -17.88 11.97
N GLY A 256 11.87 -16.97 11.11
CA GLY A 256 10.44 -16.75 10.94
C GLY A 256 10.10 -16.02 9.65
N THR A 257 8.81 -15.92 9.33
CA THR A 257 8.31 -15.20 8.15
C THR A 257 7.43 -14.01 8.51
N ALA A 258 7.51 -12.96 7.69
CA ALA A 258 6.62 -11.81 7.75
C ALA A 258 6.00 -11.54 6.36
N GLU A 259 4.70 -11.23 6.33
CA GLU A 259 3.97 -10.93 5.10
C GLU A 259 3.87 -9.41 4.88
N LEU A 260 4.64 -8.89 3.94
CA LEU A 260 4.72 -7.46 3.68
C LEU A 260 3.86 -7.08 2.47
N LYS A 261 2.84 -6.25 2.71
CA LYS A 261 1.98 -5.71 1.66
C LYS A 261 2.68 -4.56 0.97
N LEU A 262 3.07 -4.75 -0.29
CA LEU A 262 3.79 -3.72 -1.04
C LEU A 262 2.97 -2.47 -1.28
N TRP A 263 1.65 -2.54 -1.08
CA TRP A 263 0.78 -1.40 -1.37
C TRP A 263 0.53 -0.39 -0.26
N GLU A 264 0.95 -0.68 0.96
CA GLU A 264 0.75 0.21 2.10
C GLU A 264 1.66 1.46 2.07
N PRO A 265 2.99 1.36 1.92
CA PRO A 265 3.86 2.54 1.92
C PRO A 265 3.83 3.28 0.57
N ALA A 266 4.13 4.57 0.56
CA ALA A 266 4.18 5.34 -0.68
C ALA A 266 5.25 4.81 -1.66
N PHE A 267 4.91 4.82 -2.95
CA PHE A 267 5.80 4.35 -4.01
C PHE A 267 5.76 5.30 -5.21
N ASN A 268 6.38 6.47 -5.06
CA ASN A 268 6.38 7.57 -6.02
C ASN A 268 7.42 7.33 -7.13
N THR A 269 7.43 6.12 -7.69
CA THR A 269 8.19 5.72 -8.88
C THR A 269 7.44 4.61 -9.62
N PHE A 270 7.76 4.38 -10.90
CA PHE A 270 7.21 3.24 -11.65
C PHE A 270 7.91 1.92 -11.28
N ARG A 271 9.22 1.99 -11.08
CA ARG A 271 10.11 0.89 -10.69
C ARG A 271 11.10 1.40 -9.63
N GLY A 272 11.47 0.54 -8.71
CA GLY A 272 12.43 0.88 -7.67
C GLY A 272 12.56 -0.21 -6.63
N SER A 273 13.04 0.17 -5.45
CA SER A 273 13.20 -0.78 -4.35
C SER A 273 12.65 -0.19 -3.06
N MET A 274 12.05 -1.05 -2.23
CA MET A 274 11.56 -0.71 -0.90
C MET A 274 12.48 -1.36 0.16
N PRO A 275 13.13 -0.58 1.02
CA PRO A 275 13.88 -1.13 2.15
C PRO A 275 12.95 -1.88 3.12
N ILE A 276 13.43 -3.02 3.61
CA ILE A 276 12.80 -3.78 4.69
C ILE A 276 13.48 -3.37 5.99
N VAL A 277 12.68 -2.90 6.94
CA VAL A 277 13.14 -2.52 8.27
C VAL A 277 12.68 -3.58 9.25
N VAL A 278 13.64 -4.24 9.91
CA VAL A 278 13.39 -5.17 11.01
C VAL A 278 13.91 -4.52 12.26
N ASP A 279 13.06 -4.39 13.27
CA ASP A 279 13.41 -3.90 14.60
C ASP A 279 13.14 -5.02 15.60
N GLY A 280 14.07 -5.27 16.52
CA GLY A 280 13.87 -6.29 17.55
C GLY A 280 14.72 -6.05 18.79
N ARG A 281 14.43 -6.83 19.83
CA ARG A 281 15.15 -6.78 21.10
C ARG A 281 15.47 -8.18 21.58
N ASP A 282 16.59 -8.34 22.26
CA ASP A 282 16.83 -9.52 23.08
C ASP A 282 16.09 -9.41 24.44
N THR A 283 16.14 -10.48 25.21
CA THR A 283 15.51 -10.60 26.54
C THR A 283 16.16 -9.71 27.61
N VAL A 284 17.36 -9.17 27.37
CA VAL A 284 18.02 -8.20 28.28
C VAL A 284 17.82 -6.73 27.84
N GLY A 285 17.14 -6.52 26.71
CA GLY A 285 16.66 -5.25 26.22
C GLY A 285 17.57 -4.54 25.22
N ASN A 286 18.67 -5.15 24.75
CA ASN A 286 19.47 -4.52 23.69
C ASN A 286 18.68 -4.49 22.39
N VAL A 287 18.88 -3.44 21.60
CA VAL A 287 18.10 -3.19 20.37
C VAL A 287 18.92 -3.57 19.16
N GLY A 288 18.30 -4.31 18.25
CA GLY A 288 18.81 -4.60 16.92
C GLY A 288 17.89 -4.01 15.85
N SER A 289 18.49 -3.51 14.77
CA SER A 289 17.75 -3.12 13.56
C SER A 289 18.55 -3.48 12.32
N THR A 290 17.86 -3.81 11.21
CA THR A 290 18.52 -3.85 9.90
C THR A 290 19.00 -2.46 9.49
N ASN A 291 20.10 -2.40 8.75
CA ASN A 291 20.47 -1.19 8.02
C ASN A 291 19.59 -1.09 6.77
N PRO A 292 18.93 0.06 6.49
CA PRO A 292 18.11 0.25 5.29
C PRO A 292 18.84 0.02 3.96
N ALA A 293 20.17 -0.03 3.97
CA ALA A 293 20.99 -0.35 2.80
C ALA A 293 20.94 -1.84 2.40
N ASP A 294 20.66 -2.74 3.34
CA ASP A 294 21.04 -4.16 3.20
C ASP A 294 19.93 -5.03 2.64
N ALA A 295 18.69 -4.88 3.12
CA ALA A 295 17.54 -5.69 2.70
C ALA A 295 16.51 -4.85 1.94
N LYS A 296 16.25 -5.16 0.67
CA LYS A 296 15.31 -4.42 -0.18
C LYS A 296 14.50 -5.36 -1.06
N VAL A 297 13.24 -5.02 -1.28
CA VAL A 297 12.40 -5.65 -2.30
C VAL A 297 12.44 -4.80 -3.56
N ALA A 298 12.80 -5.37 -4.70
CA ALA A 298 12.60 -4.73 -6.00
C ALA A 298 11.10 -4.76 -6.35
N VAL A 299 10.54 -3.60 -6.69
CA VAL A 299 9.10 -3.41 -6.93
C VAL A 299 8.86 -2.77 -8.28
N THR A 300 7.86 -3.26 -9.02
CA THR A 300 7.38 -2.68 -10.28
C THR A 300 5.86 -2.48 -10.27
N ARG A 301 5.40 -1.47 -11.02
CA ARG A 301 3.98 -1.29 -11.34
C ARG A 301 3.52 -2.11 -12.56
N TRP A 302 4.42 -2.79 -13.26
CA TRP A 302 4.06 -3.67 -14.36
C TRP A 302 3.20 -4.85 -13.87
N LYS A 303 1.97 -4.98 -14.38
CA LYS A 303 1.10 -6.12 -14.06
C LYS A 303 1.22 -7.24 -15.10
N TRP A 304 0.95 -6.88 -16.35
CA TRP A 304 1.09 -7.74 -17.52
C TRP A 304 0.97 -6.91 -18.82
N ALA A 305 1.35 -7.49 -19.96
CA ALA A 305 1.02 -6.99 -21.29
C ALA A 305 0.52 -8.12 -22.19
N PHE A 306 -0.59 -7.89 -22.89
CA PHE A 306 -1.21 -8.84 -23.80
C PHE A 306 -1.00 -8.40 -25.26
N ALA A 307 -0.43 -9.29 -26.09
CA ALA A 307 -0.25 -9.04 -27.52
C ALA A 307 -1.45 -9.57 -28.33
N ALA A 308 -2.29 -8.66 -28.81
CA ALA A 308 -3.54 -8.99 -29.48
C ALA A 308 -3.41 -9.45 -30.95
N GLN A 309 -2.19 -9.61 -31.46
CA GLN A 309 -1.84 -9.81 -32.87
C GLN A 309 -2.80 -10.71 -33.67
N PRO A 310 -3.03 -10.44 -34.97
CA PRO A 310 -2.54 -9.26 -35.72
C PRO A 310 -3.37 -8.00 -35.42
N GLY A 311 -2.74 -6.84 -35.65
CA GLY A 311 -3.42 -5.54 -35.71
C GLY A 311 -3.12 -4.61 -34.54
N ILE A 312 -3.66 -3.40 -34.65
CA ILE A 312 -3.53 -2.33 -33.65
C ILE A 312 -4.83 -2.18 -32.86
N ILE A 313 -4.72 -1.82 -31.59
CA ILE A 313 -5.84 -1.49 -30.73
C ILE A 313 -6.15 0.00 -30.93
N ARG A 314 -7.31 0.30 -31.50
CA ARG A 314 -7.83 1.67 -31.69
C ARG A 314 -9.09 1.97 -30.89
N SER A 315 -9.70 0.95 -30.32
CA SER A 315 -10.79 1.12 -29.37
C SER A 315 -10.22 1.43 -27.98
N THR A 316 -10.91 2.30 -27.23
CA THR A 316 -10.69 2.45 -25.79
C THR A 316 -11.21 1.19 -25.08
N PRO A 317 -10.41 0.50 -24.25
CA PRO A 317 -10.87 -0.69 -23.54
C PRO A 317 -12.09 -0.39 -22.66
N ALA A 318 -13.04 -1.31 -22.63
CA ALA A 318 -14.18 -1.29 -21.72
C ALA A 318 -14.06 -2.44 -20.72
N VAL A 319 -14.49 -2.23 -19.48
CA VAL A 319 -14.49 -3.26 -18.44
C VAL A 319 -15.92 -3.56 -18.03
N GLY A 320 -16.31 -4.83 -18.13
CA GLY A 320 -17.62 -5.31 -17.73
C GLY A 320 -17.76 -5.45 -16.22
N GLN A 321 -18.99 -5.67 -15.76
CA GLN A 321 -19.30 -5.99 -14.36
C GLN A 321 -18.69 -7.34 -13.95
N THR A 322 -18.53 -8.24 -14.91
CA THR A 322 -17.84 -9.54 -14.75
C THR A 322 -16.33 -9.40 -14.56
N GLY A 323 -15.76 -8.20 -14.69
CA GLY A 323 -14.32 -7.95 -14.60
C GLY A 323 -13.55 -8.25 -15.90
N TYR A 324 -14.23 -8.68 -16.96
CA TYR A 324 -13.58 -8.86 -18.25
C TYR A 324 -13.25 -7.52 -18.92
N ILE A 325 -12.07 -7.47 -19.53
CA ILE A 325 -11.61 -6.33 -20.32
C ILE A 325 -11.86 -6.61 -21.80
N TYR A 326 -12.67 -5.76 -22.43
CA TYR A 326 -13.03 -5.85 -23.84
C TYR A 326 -12.33 -4.77 -24.65
N PHE A 327 -11.73 -5.16 -25.77
CA PHE A 327 -11.18 -4.24 -26.76
C PHE A 327 -11.22 -4.86 -28.15
N GLY A 328 -11.20 -4.00 -29.16
CA GLY A 328 -11.19 -4.35 -30.58
C GLY A 328 -9.89 -3.97 -31.27
N THR A 329 -9.52 -4.78 -32.25
CA THR A 329 -8.35 -4.56 -33.11
C THR A 329 -8.76 -4.22 -34.54
N THR A 330 -7.85 -3.59 -35.27
CA THR A 330 -8.00 -3.31 -36.70
C THR A 330 -6.69 -3.49 -37.47
N THR A 331 -6.80 -4.06 -38.67
CA THR A 331 -5.79 -4.13 -39.74
C THR A 331 -6.50 -3.95 -41.08
N GLY A 332 -6.66 -2.72 -41.55
CA GLY A 332 -7.39 -2.43 -42.79
C GLY A 332 -8.89 -2.67 -42.64
N SER A 333 -9.42 -3.74 -43.24
CA SER A 333 -10.82 -4.19 -43.05
C SER A 333 -10.95 -5.40 -42.14
N ASP A 334 -9.82 -5.95 -41.67
CA ASP A 334 -9.79 -7.11 -40.78
C ASP A 334 -9.60 -6.67 -39.32
N GLY A 335 -10.06 -7.50 -38.40
CA GLY A 335 -9.99 -7.21 -36.98
C GLY A 335 -10.82 -8.18 -36.16
N LYS A 336 -10.70 -8.07 -34.85
CA LYS A 336 -11.38 -8.93 -33.88
C LYS A 336 -11.70 -8.16 -32.61
N VAL A 337 -12.64 -8.68 -31.85
CA VAL A 337 -12.87 -8.30 -30.45
C VAL A 337 -12.22 -9.34 -29.56
N VAL A 338 -11.58 -8.89 -28.49
CA VAL A 338 -10.89 -9.74 -27.52
C VAL A 338 -11.46 -9.44 -26.13
N ALA A 339 -11.68 -10.49 -25.36
CA ALA A 339 -11.97 -10.41 -23.93
C ALA A 339 -10.83 -11.04 -23.13
N LEU A 340 -10.33 -10.29 -22.15
CA LEU A 340 -9.32 -10.77 -21.19
C LEU A 340 -9.90 -10.82 -19.79
N GLY A 341 -9.41 -11.75 -18.97
CA GLY A 341 -9.57 -11.70 -17.53
C GLY A 341 -8.72 -10.58 -16.90
N PRO A 342 -9.01 -10.19 -15.64
CA PRO A 342 -8.21 -9.19 -14.92
C PRO A 342 -6.76 -9.63 -14.67
N ASP A 343 -6.51 -10.94 -14.71
CA ASP A 343 -5.20 -11.58 -14.69
C ASP A 343 -4.44 -11.50 -16.02
N GLY A 344 -5.08 -11.04 -17.09
CA GLY A 344 -4.49 -10.84 -18.41
C GLY A 344 -4.68 -12.03 -19.37
N TYR A 345 -5.25 -13.14 -18.91
CA TYR A 345 -5.47 -14.32 -19.76
C TYR A 345 -6.66 -14.11 -20.70
N ALA A 346 -6.51 -14.58 -21.95
CA ALA A 346 -7.56 -14.47 -22.95
C ALA A 346 -8.71 -15.43 -22.66
N GLN A 347 -9.91 -14.89 -22.54
CA GLN A 347 -11.13 -15.67 -22.32
C GLN A 347 -11.75 -16.11 -23.65
N TRP A 348 -11.84 -15.15 -24.59
CA TRP A 348 -12.29 -15.43 -25.94
C TRP A 348 -11.79 -14.33 -26.90
N SER A 349 -11.81 -14.66 -28.19
CA SER A 349 -11.66 -13.68 -29.25
C SER A 349 -12.61 -14.01 -30.41
N PHE A 350 -13.17 -12.98 -31.04
CA PHE A 350 -14.17 -13.15 -32.09
C PHE A 350 -13.84 -12.27 -33.30
N PRO A 351 -13.62 -12.85 -34.50
CA PRO A 351 -13.33 -12.09 -35.71
C PRO A 351 -14.61 -11.42 -36.23
N LEU A 352 -14.57 -10.10 -36.39
CA LEU A 352 -15.71 -9.27 -36.78
C LEU A 352 -15.43 -8.26 -37.89
N GLY A 353 -14.16 -8.15 -38.31
CA GLY A 353 -13.68 -7.05 -39.14
C GLY A 353 -13.07 -5.94 -38.31
N ALA A 354 -12.69 -4.85 -38.97
CA ALA A 354 -12.01 -3.71 -38.36
C ALA A 354 -12.91 -3.05 -37.28
N VAL A 355 -12.41 -3.03 -36.04
CA VAL A 355 -13.02 -2.28 -34.94
C VAL A 355 -12.26 -0.98 -34.76
N GLU A 356 -12.77 0.10 -35.36
CA GLU A 356 -12.15 1.42 -35.36
C GLU A 356 -12.76 2.36 -34.32
N GLY A 357 -14.05 2.21 -34.01
CA GLY A 357 -14.75 2.99 -33.00
C GLY A 357 -14.59 2.46 -31.57
N GLY A 358 -15.36 3.06 -30.64
CA GLY A 358 -15.40 2.65 -29.24
C GLY A 358 -16.19 1.36 -29.02
N ILE A 359 -15.83 0.62 -27.97
CA ILE A 359 -16.59 -0.50 -27.43
C ILE A 359 -17.27 -0.03 -26.15
N ALA A 360 -18.52 -0.45 -25.94
CA ALA A 360 -19.28 -0.21 -24.72
C ALA A 360 -19.87 -1.52 -24.17
N VAL A 361 -20.02 -1.60 -22.85
CA VAL A 361 -20.62 -2.75 -22.17
C VAL A 361 -21.94 -2.31 -21.51
N GLY A 362 -22.99 -3.07 -21.80
CA GLY A 362 -24.31 -2.88 -21.22
C GLY A 362 -24.39 -3.25 -19.75
N ALA A 363 -25.54 -3.01 -19.13
CA ALA A 363 -25.87 -3.59 -17.85
C ALA A 363 -25.87 -5.12 -17.92
N ASN A 364 -25.52 -5.76 -16.81
CA ASN A 364 -25.67 -7.20 -16.66
C ASN A 364 -27.11 -7.53 -16.27
N ASP A 365 -27.99 -7.60 -17.27
CA ASP A 365 -29.41 -7.85 -17.08
C ASP A 365 -29.68 -9.35 -17.04
N ALA A 366 -30.27 -9.83 -15.94
CA ALA A 366 -30.60 -11.24 -15.72
C ALA A 366 -29.41 -12.21 -15.91
N GLY A 367 -28.18 -11.76 -15.63
CA GLY A 367 -26.96 -12.57 -15.74
C GLY A 367 -26.35 -12.60 -17.15
N THR A 368 -26.86 -11.80 -18.09
CA THR A 368 -26.26 -11.62 -19.42
C THR A 368 -25.63 -10.24 -19.54
N GLU A 369 -24.31 -10.21 -19.74
CA GLU A 369 -23.58 -8.99 -20.10
C GLU A 369 -23.47 -8.90 -21.63
N LEU A 370 -23.90 -7.77 -22.20
CA LEU A 370 -23.79 -7.50 -23.64
C LEU A 370 -22.63 -6.54 -23.93
N VAL A 371 -21.84 -6.88 -24.94
CA VAL A 371 -20.75 -6.04 -25.46
C VAL A 371 -21.16 -5.48 -26.81
N TYR A 372 -21.25 -4.16 -26.90
CA TYR A 372 -21.66 -3.46 -28.12
C TYR A 372 -20.45 -2.98 -28.91
N VAL A 373 -20.42 -3.32 -30.20
CA VAL A 373 -19.25 -3.10 -31.06
C VAL A 373 -19.68 -2.68 -32.47
N GLY A 374 -19.15 -1.56 -32.95
CA GLY A 374 -19.17 -1.20 -34.36
C GLY A 374 -17.99 -1.86 -35.08
N ALA A 375 -18.26 -2.63 -36.13
CA ALA A 375 -17.23 -3.27 -36.93
C ALA A 375 -17.47 -3.05 -38.43
N ARG A 376 -16.38 -2.98 -39.20
CA ARG A 376 -16.41 -2.81 -40.66
C ARG A 376 -15.68 -3.96 -41.34
N THR A 377 -16.39 -4.63 -42.23
CA THR A 377 -15.82 -5.66 -43.13
C THR A 377 -15.69 -5.10 -44.55
N SER A 378 -15.20 -5.91 -45.48
CA SER A 378 -15.26 -5.59 -46.92
C SER A 378 -16.69 -5.41 -47.45
N ASN A 379 -17.69 -6.00 -46.79
CA ASN A 379 -19.10 -5.90 -47.16
C ASN A 379 -19.79 -4.66 -46.58
N GLY A 380 -19.12 -3.90 -45.71
CA GLY A 380 -19.67 -2.72 -45.04
C GLY A 380 -19.68 -2.80 -43.52
N ALA A 381 -20.22 -1.76 -42.90
CA ALA A 381 -20.28 -1.61 -41.45
C ALA A 381 -21.54 -2.24 -40.84
N SER A 382 -21.41 -2.73 -39.61
CA SER A 382 -22.51 -3.28 -38.82
C SER A 382 -22.29 -3.00 -37.33
N LEU A 383 -23.40 -2.92 -36.60
CA LEU A 383 -23.39 -2.81 -35.14
C LEU A 383 -23.74 -4.18 -34.56
N TYR A 384 -22.92 -4.66 -33.64
CA TYR A 384 -23.05 -5.95 -32.99
C TYR A 384 -23.37 -5.78 -31.51
N ALA A 385 -24.20 -6.67 -30.99
CA ALA A 385 -24.29 -7.00 -29.57
C ALA A 385 -23.76 -8.43 -29.40
N LEU A 386 -22.73 -8.60 -28.61
CA LEU A 386 -22.08 -9.88 -28.33
C LEU A 386 -22.33 -10.30 -26.89
N SER A 387 -22.42 -11.60 -26.63
CA SER A 387 -22.42 -12.14 -25.27
C SER A 387 -21.04 -11.94 -24.64
N GLY A 388 -20.99 -11.30 -23.47
CA GLY A 388 -19.76 -11.04 -22.73
C GLY A 388 -19.04 -12.32 -22.25
N SER A 389 -19.76 -13.42 -22.05
CA SER A 389 -19.21 -14.68 -21.53
C SER A 389 -18.41 -15.48 -22.56
N ASN A 390 -18.75 -15.38 -23.84
CA ASN A 390 -18.17 -16.25 -24.88
C ASN A 390 -17.98 -15.56 -26.25
N GLY A 391 -18.32 -14.28 -26.39
CA GLY A 391 -18.18 -13.51 -27.62
C GLY A 391 -19.18 -13.87 -28.73
N SER A 392 -20.13 -14.77 -28.47
CA SER A 392 -21.13 -15.15 -29.48
C SER A 392 -22.04 -13.96 -29.84
N THR A 393 -22.40 -13.84 -31.11
CA THR A 393 -23.29 -12.78 -31.58
C THR A 393 -24.69 -12.99 -31.02
N PHE A 394 -25.13 -12.09 -30.13
CA PHE A 394 -26.53 -11.99 -29.72
C PHE A 394 -27.35 -11.32 -30.82
N LYS A 395 -26.85 -10.20 -31.35
CA LYS A 395 -27.48 -9.48 -32.45
C LYS A 395 -26.48 -8.80 -33.38
N LYS A 396 -26.85 -8.71 -34.65
CA LYS A 396 -26.22 -7.88 -35.68
C LYS A 396 -27.28 -6.96 -36.30
N CYS A 397 -26.92 -5.70 -36.53
CA CYS A 397 -27.73 -4.69 -37.20
C CYS A 397 -27.02 -4.13 -38.44
N PRO A 398 -27.74 -3.83 -39.54
CA PRO A 398 -29.20 -3.67 -39.63
C PRO A 398 -30.00 -4.98 -39.76
N GLY A 399 -29.36 -6.09 -40.12
CA GLY A 399 -30.01 -7.39 -40.30
C GLY A 399 -29.15 -8.54 -39.81
N ALA A 400 -29.72 -9.75 -39.81
CA ALA A 400 -29.09 -10.94 -39.26
C ALA A 400 -28.15 -11.64 -40.25
N ASN A 401 -28.30 -11.41 -41.57
CA ASN A 401 -27.47 -12.08 -42.56
C ASN A 401 -26.07 -11.45 -42.63
N ALA A 402 -25.09 -12.23 -43.08
CA ALA A 402 -23.73 -11.73 -43.27
C ALA A 402 -23.66 -10.55 -44.25
N SER A 403 -24.51 -10.55 -45.29
CA SER A 403 -24.65 -9.49 -46.29
C SER A 403 -25.35 -8.23 -45.80
N ASP A 404 -26.11 -8.31 -44.69
CA ASP A 404 -26.86 -7.17 -44.18
C ASP A 404 -25.89 -6.20 -43.51
N THR A 405 -25.60 -5.07 -44.16
CA THR A 405 -24.74 -4.00 -43.64
C THR A 405 -25.44 -2.65 -43.80
N PHE A 406 -25.00 -1.64 -43.06
CA PHE A 406 -25.52 -0.27 -43.22
C PHE A 406 -25.11 0.38 -44.56
N GLY A 407 -24.09 -0.18 -45.22
CA GLY A 407 -23.49 0.34 -46.46
C GLY A 407 -21.96 0.36 -46.36
N ALA A 408 -21.30 0.98 -47.34
CA ALA A 408 -19.84 1.01 -47.47
C ALA A 408 -19.14 2.04 -46.55
N GLY A 409 -19.91 2.87 -45.84
CA GLY A 409 -19.46 3.77 -44.77
C GLY A 409 -18.89 3.07 -43.53
N THR A 410 -18.85 3.78 -42.40
CA THR A 410 -18.10 3.33 -41.20
C THR A 410 -18.71 3.77 -39.86
N LEU A 411 -18.36 3.03 -38.80
CA LEU A 411 -18.66 3.31 -37.39
C LEU A 411 -17.35 3.61 -36.65
N ILE A 412 -16.89 4.85 -36.75
CA ILE A 412 -15.58 5.31 -36.25
C ILE A 412 -15.65 6.03 -34.90
N GLY A 413 -16.84 6.17 -34.35
CA GLY A 413 -17.11 6.90 -33.12
C GLY A 413 -17.30 6.00 -31.90
N GLY A 414 -17.60 6.63 -30.78
CA GLY A 414 -18.05 5.95 -29.57
C GLY A 414 -19.44 5.32 -29.73
N ILE A 415 -19.80 4.54 -28.72
CA ILE A 415 -21.14 3.97 -28.56
C ILE A 415 -21.70 4.52 -27.25
N GLY A 416 -22.84 5.19 -27.31
CA GLY A 416 -23.60 5.60 -26.15
C GLY A 416 -24.54 4.48 -25.71
N VAL A 417 -24.74 4.28 -24.42
CA VAL A 417 -25.61 3.25 -23.86
C VAL A 417 -26.54 3.87 -22.83
N GLY A 418 -27.85 3.75 -23.04
CA GLY A 418 -28.84 4.27 -22.10
C GLY A 418 -30.26 3.79 -22.41
N SER A 419 -31.21 4.11 -21.53
CA SER A 419 -32.63 3.83 -21.77
C SER A 419 -33.22 4.84 -22.75
N LEU A 420 -33.25 4.47 -24.04
CA LEU A 420 -33.68 5.36 -25.13
C LEU A 420 -35.10 5.01 -25.61
N GLY A 421 -35.82 6.03 -26.10
CA GLY A 421 -37.13 5.85 -26.72
C GLY A 421 -38.26 5.48 -25.73
N THR A 422 -39.42 5.13 -26.28
CA THR A 422 -40.65 4.92 -25.47
C THR A 422 -40.70 3.58 -24.74
N ALA A 423 -39.83 2.64 -25.09
CA ALA A 423 -39.79 1.30 -24.49
C ALA A 423 -38.84 1.22 -23.27
N SER A 424 -38.02 2.24 -23.04
CA SER A 424 -37.03 2.33 -21.94
C SER A 424 -36.04 1.17 -21.83
N ALA A 425 -35.91 0.34 -22.88
CA ALA A 425 -34.89 -0.69 -22.95
C ALA A 425 -33.49 -0.06 -23.07
N GLU A 426 -32.49 -0.67 -22.44
CA GLU A 426 -31.10 -0.28 -22.67
C GLU A 426 -30.80 -0.40 -24.16
N THR A 427 -30.33 0.70 -24.74
CA THR A 427 -30.05 0.82 -26.17
C THR A 427 -28.65 1.35 -26.35
N ALA A 428 -27.84 0.58 -27.09
CA ALA A 428 -26.57 1.03 -27.59
C ALA A 428 -26.78 1.79 -28.90
N VAL A 429 -26.22 2.99 -29.01
CA VAL A 429 -26.41 3.91 -30.13
C VAL A 429 -25.07 4.46 -30.61
N SER A 430 -24.92 4.60 -31.91
CA SER A 430 -23.78 5.27 -32.54
C SER A 430 -24.24 5.98 -33.82
N VAL A 431 -23.33 6.72 -34.46
CA VAL A 431 -23.58 7.36 -35.75
C VAL A 431 -22.78 6.65 -36.81
N TYR A 432 -23.51 6.11 -37.78
CA TYR A 432 -22.95 5.59 -39.01
C TYR A 432 -22.66 6.76 -39.95
N ASN A 433 -21.39 6.87 -40.37
CA ASN A 433 -20.98 7.83 -41.38
C ASN A 433 -21.06 7.16 -42.75
N GLY A 434 -21.98 7.62 -43.60
CA GLY A 434 -22.17 7.09 -44.94
C GLY A 434 -21.04 7.51 -45.88
N SER A 435 -20.76 6.70 -46.92
CA SER A 435 -19.74 7.01 -47.92
C SER A 435 -20.24 7.94 -49.03
N GLY A 436 -21.55 8.18 -49.12
CA GLY A 436 -22.17 9.00 -50.18
C GLY A 436 -22.17 8.36 -51.58
N GLY A 437 -21.69 7.11 -51.71
CA GLY A 437 -21.64 6.39 -52.99
C GLY A 437 -22.99 5.89 -53.52
N SER A 438 -24.07 5.99 -52.72
CA SER A 438 -25.44 5.63 -53.13
C SER A 438 -26.48 6.40 -52.30
N ALA A 439 -27.72 6.48 -52.79
CA ALA A 439 -28.82 7.14 -52.07
C ALA A 439 -29.19 6.49 -50.72
N THR A 440 -28.76 5.25 -50.48
CA THR A 440 -28.97 4.51 -49.23
C THR A 440 -27.77 4.55 -48.28
N ASP A 441 -26.60 4.97 -48.77
CA ASP A 441 -25.35 5.07 -48.00
C ASP A 441 -25.16 6.50 -47.49
N VAL A 442 -26.05 6.87 -46.57
CA VAL A 442 -26.13 8.19 -45.94
C VAL A 442 -25.84 8.09 -44.44
N ASN A 443 -25.56 9.23 -43.80
CA ASN A 443 -25.32 9.27 -42.36
C ASN A 443 -26.58 8.90 -41.59
N ASN A 444 -26.44 8.02 -40.59
CA ASN A 444 -27.58 7.45 -39.85
C ASN A 444 -27.27 7.39 -38.35
N ILE A 445 -28.29 7.59 -37.52
CA ILE A 445 -28.23 7.20 -36.10
C ILE A 445 -28.70 5.76 -36.03
N VAL A 446 -27.80 4.88 -35.61
CA VAL A 446 -28.04 3.43 -35.58
C VAL A 446 -27.97 2.93 -34.15
N GLY A 447 -28.73 1.88 -33.84
CA GLY A 447 -28.71 1.32 -32.51
C GLY A 447 -29.22 -0.11 -32.43
N VAL A 448 -28.96 -0.73 -31.29
CA VAL A 448 -29.44 -2.06 -30.91
C VAL A 448 -29.84 -2.01 -29.44
N ASP A 449 -31.05 -2.45 -29.13
CA ASP A 449 -31.48 -2.58 -27.73
C ASP A 449 -31.17 -3.97 -27.16
N SER A 450 -31.26 -4.09 -25.83
CA SER A 450 -30.98 -5.33 -25.10
C SER A 450 -31.93 -6.49 -25.46
N THR A 451 -33.05 -6.21 -26.15
CA THR A 451 -33.95 -7.25 -26.70
C THR A 451 -33.52 -7.74 -28.10
N GLY A 452 -32.52 -7.09 -28.69
CA GLY A 452 -32.01 -7.38 -30.03
C GLY A 452 -32.78 -6.68 -31.16
N LYS A 453 -33.57 -5.64 -30.86
CA LYS A 453 -34.21 -4.82 -31.90
C LYS A 453 -33.21 -3.80 -32.46
N CYS A 454 -33.14 -3.74 -33.78
CA CYS A 454 -32.29 -2.80 -34.50
C CYS A 454 -33.04 -1.49 -34.77
N TYR A 455 -32.31 -0.38 -34.64
CA TYR A 455 -32.77 0.96 -34.95
C TYR A 455 -31.87 1.56 -36.02
N SER A 456 -32.49 2.23 -36.99
CA SER A 456 -31.79 3.02 -38.01
C SER A 456 -32.65 4.22 -38.34
N THR A 457 -32.14 5.41 -38.05
CA THR A 457 -32.79 6.68 -38.34
C THR A 457 -32.02 7.35 -39.46
N ASN A 458 -32.62 7.41 -40.65
CA ASN A 458 -31.97 7.84 -41.89
C ASN A 458 -32.79 8.95 -42.54
N ALA A 459 -32.13 10.01 -43.00
CA ALA A 459 -32.81 11.08 -43.73
C ALA A 459 -32.90 10.75 -45.22
N VAL A 460 -34.10 10.88 -45.81
CA VAL A 460 -34.35 10.52 -47.23
C VAL A 460 -34.02 11.68 -48.19
N SER A 461 -33.96 12.93 -47.70
CA SER A 461 -33.45 14.10 -48.44
C SER A 461 -33.47 15.36 -47.55
N GLY A 462 -32.48 16.25 -47.69
CA GLY A 462 -32.54 17.64 -47.20
C GLY A 462 -32.21 17.89 -45.71
N ASP A 463 -32.60 17.00 -44.80
CA ASP A 463 -32.34 17.11 -43.36
C ASP A 463 -31.38 16.02 -42.89
N ALA A 464 -30.10 16.12 -43.27
CA ALA A 464 -29.12 15.05 -43.06
C ALA A 464 -28.56 15.03 -41.63
N ILE A 465 -28.47 13.83 -41.06
CA ILE A 465 -27.67 13.56 -39.87
C ILE A 465 -26.21 13.95 -40.17
N ILE A 466 -25.60 14.73 -39.29
CA ILE A 466 -24.23 15.23 -39.48
C ILE A 466 -23.26 14.10 -39.13
N ALA A 467 -22.25 13.90 -39.99
CA ALA A 467 -21.23 12.88 -39.78
C ALA A 467 -20.44 13.13 -38.48
N MET A 468 -20.12 12.05 -37.77
CA MET A 468 -19.30 12.10 -36.57
C MET A 468 -17.81 12.22 -36.92
N VAL A 469 -17.05 12.90 -36.06
CA VAL A 469 -15.58 12.90 -36.16
C VAL A 469 -15.01 11.55 -35.68
N GLN A 470 -13.93 11.09 -36.31
CA GLN A 470 -13.21 9.89 -35.92
C GLN A 470 -12.82 9.90 -34.43
N ASP A 471 -13.00 8.76 -33.76
CA ASP A 471 -12.75 8.52 -32.32
C ASP A 471 -13.58 9.40 -31.37
N GLY A 472 -14.53 10.17 -31.90
CA GLY A 472 -15.39 11.07 -31.13
C GLY A 472 -16.32 10.29 -30.18
N PRO A 473 -16.44 10.68 -28.90
CA PRO A 473 -17.38 10.04 -27.98
C PRO A 473 -18.84 10.34 -28.37
N VAL A 474 -19.73 9.42 -28.00
CA VAL A 474 -21.19 9.60 -28.10
C VAL A 474 -21.74 9.64 -26.69
N ALA A 475 -22.20 10.82 -26.28
CA ALA A 475 -22.84 11.00 -25.00
C ALA A 475 -24.37 10.89 -25.12
N VAL A 476 -25.00 10.25 -24.14
CA VAL A 476 -26.46 10.09 -24.07
C VAL A 476 -26.97 10.61 -22.73
N ARG A 477 -28.11 11.30 -22.74
CA ARG A 477 -28.85 11.71 -21.53
C ARG A 477 -30.33 11.71 -21.83
N GLY A 478 -31.09 10.86 -21.13
CA GLY A 478 -32.45 10.55 -21.55
C GLY A 478 -32.45 10.11 -23.02
N SER A 479 -33.33 10.68 -23.85
CA SER A 479 -33.37 10.39 -25.29
C SER A 479 -32.41 11.24 -26.13
N ASP A 480 -31.64 12.14 -25.53
CA ASP A 480 -30.80 13.09 -26.26
C ASP A 480 -29.38 12.55 -26.44
N LEU A 481 -28.87 12.68 -27.67
CA LEU A 481 -27.54 12.28 -28.10
C LEU A 481 -26.70 13.54 -28.31
N PHE A 482 -25.41 13.48 -27.97
CA PHE A 482 -24.43 14.52 -28.25
C PHE A 482 -23.16 13.88 -28.81
N TYR A 483 -22.63 14.41 -29.90
CA TYR A 483 -21.38 13.90 -30.47
C TYR A 483 -20.61 14.99 -31.23
N PRO A 484 -19.26 14.93 -31.26
CA PRO A 484 -18.44 15.76 -32.12
C PRO A 484 -18.76 15.47 -33.59
N SER A 485 -19.06 16.51 -34.36
CA SER A 485 -19.49 16.36 -35.74
C SER A 485 -18.76 17.30 -36.69
N SER A 486 -18.67 16.88 -37.95
CA SER A 486 -18.12 17.69 -39.02
C SER A 486 -18.86 17.43 -40.31
N SER A 487 -19.08 18.48 -41.10
CA SER A 487 -19.61 18.40 -42.45
C SER A 487 -18.90 19.40 -43.36
N ASP A 488 -19.19 19.32 -44.65
CA ASP A 488 -18.80 20.35 -45.62
C ASP A 488 -19.30 21.76 -45.23
N LEU A 489 -20.37 21.82 -44.42
CA LEU A 489 -21.01 23.06 -43.97
C LEU A 489 -20.43 23.62 -42.67
N GLY A 490 -19.57 22.89 -41.96
CA GLY A 490 -18.92 23.38 -40.75
C GLY A 490 -18.57 22.33 -39.69
N LEU A 491 -17.85 22.81 -38.67
CA LEU A 491 -17.38 22.06 -37.51
C LEU A 491 -18.33 22.33 -36.35
N SER A 492 -18.84 21.31 -35.68
CA SER A 492 -19.89 21.50 -34.68
C SER A 492 -19.97 20.35 -33.70
N VAL A 493 -20.62 20.58 -32.56
CA VAL A 493 -21.20 19.47 -31.79
C VAL A 493 -22.65 19.35 -32.24
N ALA A 494 -23.06 18.14 -32.60
CA ALA A 494 -24.43 17.86 -32.98
C ALA A 494 -25.20 17.27 -31.82
N SER A 495 -26.51 17.53 -31.80
CA SER A 495 -27.41 16.89 -30.85
C SER A 495 -28.75 16.55 -31.49
N TYR A 496 -29.19 15.32 -31.26
CA TYR A 496 -30.42 14.74 -31.80
C TYR A 496 -31.15 14.02 -30.68
N SER A 497 -32.48 14.04 -30.71
CA SER A 497 -33.24 13.08 -29.93
C SER A 497 -33.29 11.75 -30.69
N PHE A 498 -33.13 10.63 -29.99
CA PHE A 498 -33.12 9.30 -30.58
C PHE A 498 -34.39 9.04 -31.40
N GLY A 499 -34.23 8.61 -32.66
CA GLY A 499 -35.33 8.44 -33.62
C GLY A 499 -35.67 9.69 -34.44
N SER A 500 -35.02 10.83 -34.19
CA SER A 500 -35.17 12.06 -34.98
C SER A 500 -34.13 12.14 -36.11
N THR A 501 -34.56 12.58 -37.29
CA THR A 501 -33.67 12.94 -38.41
C THR A 501 -33.24 14.39 -38.37
N THR A 502 -33.91 15.24 -37.60
CA THR A 502 -33.58 16.67 -37.45
C THR A 502 -32.83 16.93 -36.15
N PRO A 503 -31.81 17.81 -36.15
CA PRO A 503 -31.17 18.27 -34.91
C PRO A 503 -32.19 18.83 -33.92
N ARG A 504 -31.86 18.75 -32.62
CA ARG A 504 -32.63 19.43 -31.56
C ARG A 504 -32.63 20.94 -31.80
N THR A 505 -33.64 21.63 -31.26
CA THR A 505 -33.69 23.09 -31.31
C THR A 505 -32.40 23.70 -30.74
N ALA A 506 -31.88 24.75 -31.39
CA ALA A 506 -30.59 25.40 -31.08
C ALA A 506 -29.33 24.52 -31.28
N TRP A 507 -29.47 23.38 -31.98
CA TRP A 507 -28.39 22.52 -32.45
C TRP A 507 -28.39 22.41 -33.98
N PRO A 508 -27.25 22.06 -34.62
CA PRO A 508 -25.93 21.87 -34.03
C PRO A 508 -25.32 23.20 -33.54
N VAL A 509 -24.39 23.13 -32.59
CA VAL A 509 -23.63 24.31 -32.14
C VAL A 509 -22.30 24.35 -32.88
N SER A 510 -22.12 25.38 -33.71
CA SER A 510 -20.90 25.60 -34.48
C SER A 510 -19.71 25.92 -33.59
N LEU A 511 -18.56 25.35 -33.95
CA LEU A 511 -17.30 25.50 -33.25
C LEU A 511 -16.23 26.08 -34.17
N PRO A 512 -15.27 26.86 -33.61
CA PRO A 512 -14.24 27.51 -34.41
C PRO A 512 -13.19 26.55 -34.96
N TYR A 513 -13.03 25.37 -34.35
CA TYR A 513 -12.02 24.37 -34.69
C TYR A 513 -12.59 22.95 -34.54
N PRO A 514 -11.93 21.92 -35.12
CA PRO A 514 -12.49 20.58 -35.15
C PRO A 514 -12.68 20.01 -33.74
N PRO A 515 -13.90 19.61 -33.36
CA PRO A 515 -14.13 19.00 -32.07
C PRO A 515 -13.55 17.58 -32.03
N ARG A 516 -12.94 17.21 -30.90
CA ARG A 516 -12.24 15.94 -30.73
C ARG A 516 -12.86 15.06 -29.67
N SER A 517 -13.25 15.65 -28.54
CA SER A 517 -13.90 14.96 -27.44
C SER A 517 -14.98 15.84 -26.83
N LEU A 518 -15.90 15.21 -26.10
CA LEU A 518 -16.86 15.89 -25.26
C LEU A 518 -17.17 15.08 -23.99
N ALA A 519 -17.72 15.78 -23.00
CA ALA A 519 -18.24 15.24 -21.77
C ALA A 519 -19.50 16.02 -21.37
N LEU A 520 -20.44 15.35 -20.70
CA LEU A 520 -21.57 16.03 -20.07
C LEU A 520 -21.22 16.31 -18.61
N ALA A 521 -21.32 17.57 -18.19
CA ALA A 521 -21.06 17.99 -16.81
C ALA A 521 -22.11 19.01 -16.38
N GLY A 522 -22.88 18.68 -15.34
CA GLY A 522 -24.02 19.50 -14.91
C GLY A 522 -25.00 19.73 -16.07
N SER A 523 -25.29 21.00 -16.38
CA SER A 523 -26.14 21.45 -17.49
C SER A 523 -25.39 21.70 -18.80
N ASP A 524 -24.08 21.46 -18.84
CA ASP A 524 -23.22 21.83 -19.95
C ASP A 524 -22.68 20.59 -20.69
N VAL A 525 -22.36 20.79 -21.96
CA VAL A 525 -21.48 19.96 -22.77
C VAL A 525 -20.11 20.64 -22.75
N VAL A 526 -19.11 19.95 -22.21
CA VAL A 526 -17.72 20.40 -22.25
C VAL A 526 -17.05 19.70 -23.42
N ALA A 527 -16.58 20.45 -24.41
CA ALA A 527 -15.96 19.92 -25.61
C ALA A 527 -14.52 20.42 -25.76
N SER A 528 -13.66 19.55 -26.27
CA SER A 528 -12.31 19.92 -26.72
C SER A 528 -12.30 20.13 -28.22
N VAL A 529 -11.46 21.07 -28.66
CA VAL A 529 -11.23 21.37 -30.07
C VAL A 529 -9.74 21.39 -30.38
N ALA A 530 -9.35 20.86 -31.54
CA ALA A 530 -7.96 20.87 -32.01
C ALA A 530 -7.85 20.91 -33.53
N ASN A 531 -7.09 21.90 -34.01
CA ASN A 531 -6.66 22.05 -35.40
C ASN A 531 -5.13 21.99 -35.49
N ASP A 532 -4.62 21.22 -36.46
CA ASP A 532 -3.18 21.02 -36.60
C ASP A 532 -2.48 22.16 -37.37
N PHE A 533 -3.18 22.80 -38.31
CA PHE A 533 -2.61 23.83 -39.20
C PHE A 533 -3.62 24.95 -39.50
N PRO A 534 -3.48 26.17 -38.93
CA PRO A 534 -2.57 26.54 -37.85
C PRO A 534 -2.95 25.86 -36.53
N LEU A 535 -1.96 25.71 -35.65
CA LEU A 535 -2.15 25.14 -34.32
C LEU A 535 -3.13 25.99 -33.51
N LYS A 536 -4.34 25.48 -33.35
CA LYS A 536 -5.44 26.17 -32.65
C LYS A 536 -6.32 25.17 -31.92
N GLY A 537 -6.97 25.60 -30.85
CA GLY A 537 -7.86 24.76 -30.08
C GLY A 537 -8.06 25.19 -28.63
N GLY A 538 -8.64 24.31 -27.84
CA GLY A 538 -8.83 24.47 -26.42
C GLY A 538 -9.99 23.64 -25.90
N VAL A 539 -10.49 24.01 -24.73
CA VAL A 539 -11.69 23.47 -24.09
C VAL A 539 -12.73 24.56 -24.00
N LEU A 540 -13.97 24.21 -24.32
CA LEU A 540 -15.10 25.12 -24.37
C LEU A 540 -16.35 24.44 -23.80
N LYS A 541 -17.26 25.23 -23.24
CA LYS A 541 -18.55 24.78 -22.72
C LYS A 541 -19.71 25.29 -23.57
N ILE A 542 -20.74 24.46 -23.70
CA ILE A 542 -21.96 24.73 -24.44
C ILE A 542 -23.13 24.32 -23.53
N PRO A 543 -24.14 25.16 -23.29
CA PRO A 543 -25.32 24.72 -22.57
C PRO A 543 -25.98 23.52 -23.28
N GLN A 544 -26.42 22.49 -22.57
CA GLN A 544 -27.07 21.31 -23.18
C GLN A 544 -28.38 21.65 -23.90
N ALA A 545 -29.00 22.78 -23.55
CA ALA A 545 -30.15 23.36 -24.26
C ALA A 545 -29.78 23.99 -25.62
N GLY A 546 -28.49 24.04 -25.98
CA GLY A 546 -27.98 24.71 -27.17
C GLY A 546 -27.64 26.18 -26.93
N GLY A 547 -27.11 26.85 -27.96
CA GLY A 547 -26.70 28.26 -27.90
C GLY A 547 -25.21 28.47 -28.14
N ASN A 548 -24.63 29.46 -27.47
CA ASN A 548 -23.24 29.87 -27.70
C ASN A 548 -22.23 29.02 -26.93
N SER A 549 -21.11 28.71 -27.58
CA SER A 549 -19.95 28.12 -26.90
C SER A 549 -19.13 29.20 -26.19
N ASN A 550 -18.55 28.86 -25.03
CA ASN A 550 -17.71 29.75 -24.24
C ASN A 550 -16.38 29.05 -23.91
N PRO A 551 -15.22 29.69 -24.12
CA PRO A 551 -13.92 29.10 -23.75
C PRO A 551 -13.81 28.86 -22.24
N ILE A 552 -13.28 27.68 -21.87
CA ILE A 552 -12.78 27.37 -20.52
C ILE A 552 -11.27 27.51 -20.50
N PHE A 553 -10.60 26.97 -21.52
CA PHE A 553 -9.14 26.96 -21.61
C PHE A 553 -8.69 27.04 -23.07
N PRO A 554 -7.70 27.89 -23.39
CA PRO A 554 -7.27 29.06 -22.62
C PRO A 554 -8.40 30.11 -22.59
N GLY A 555 -8.43 30.96 -21.56
CA GLY A 555 -9.54 31.91 -21.35
C GLY A 555 -9.64 33.07 -22.35
N SER A 556 -8.71 33.18 -23.31
CA SER A 556 -8.67 34.25 -24.31
C SER A 556 -8.67 33.71 -25.74
N THR A 557 -7.49 33.39 -26.27
CA THR A 557 -7.28 32.95 -27.65
C THR A 557 -7.04 31.44 -27.68
N LEU A 558 -7.91 30.70 -28.37
CA LEU A 558 -7.82 29.25 -28.57
C LEU A 558 -6.56 28.82 -29.37
N ASP A 559 -5.38 28.91 -28.74
CA ASP A 559 -4.06 28.71 -29.34
C ASP A 559 -3.34 27.45 -28.84
N THR A 560 -4.06 26.55 -28.15
CA THR A 560 -3.54 25.26 -27.67
C THR A 560 -4.41 24.12 -28.15
N ARG A 561 -3.83 23.07 -28.72
CA ARG A 561 -4.62 21.89 -29.15
C ARG A 561 -4.98 21.04 -27.94
N VAL A 562 -6.26 20.65 -27.85
CA VAL A 562 -6.75 19.70 -26.86
C VAL A 562 -7.55 18.60 -27.57
N TYR A 563 -7.20 17.34 -27.32
CA TYR A 563 -7.82 16.19 -27.97
C TYR A 563 -8.80 15.49 -27.03
N GLY A 564 -8.32 14.60 -26.15
CA GLY A 564 -9.14 13.97 -25.11
C GLY A 564 -9.28 14.84 -23.86
N LEU A 565 -10.38 14.69 -23.15
CA LEU A 565 -10.63 15.32 -21.85
C LEU A 565 -11.40 14.38 -20.92
N ALA A 566 -11.32 14.66 -19.62
CA ALA A 566 -12.14 14.09 -18.56
C ALA A 566 -12.61 15.20 -17.64
N ILE A 567 -13.69 14.99 -16.88
CA ILE A 567 -14.24 15.94 -15.93
C ILE A 567 -14.26 15.33 -14.53
N GLY A 568 -13.60 15.99 -13.58
CA GLY A 568 -13.52 15.58 -12.17
C GLY A 568 -14.81 15.84 -11.39
N SER A 569 -14.74 15.63 -10.07
CA SER A 569 -15.89 15.80 -9.16
C SER A 569 -16.27 17.26 -8.91
N ASP A 570 -15.33 18.17 -9.12
CA ASP A 570 -15.47 19.62 -8.96
C ASP A 570 -15.71 20.35 -10.30
N ASP A 571 -16.21 19.63 -11.31
CA ASP A 571 -16.43 20.09 -12.68
C ASP A 571 -15.15 20.54 -13.43
N ALA A 572 -13.97 20.35 -12.84
CA ALA A 572 -12.71 20.69 -13.52
C ALA A 572 -12.39 19.72 -14.66
N ALA A 573 -11.98 20.29 -15.80
CA ALA A 573 -11.55 19.53 -16.96
C ALA A 573 -10.07 19.15 -16.84
N PHE A 574 -9.78 17.87 -17.04
CA PHE A 574 -8.44 17.28 -17.09
C PHE A 574 -8.10 16.93 -18.53
N PHE A 575 -6.97 17.43 -19.05
CA PHE A 575 -6.58 17.19 -20.44
C PHE A 575 -5.09 17.44 -20.70
N GLY A 576 -4.58 16.85 -21.77
CA GLY A 576 -3.32 17.25 -22.38
C GLY A 576 -3.53 18.46 -23.30
N ALA A 577 -2.61 19.43 -23.26
CA ALA A 577 -2.59 20.54 -24.20
C ALA A 577 -1.24 20.65 -24.89
N GLN A 578 -1.27 20.98 -26.18
CA GLN A 578 -0.07 21.18 -27.00
C GLN A 578 -0.07 22.58 -27.59
N SER A 579 0.98 23.35 -27.33
CA SER A 579 1.29 24.61 -28.03
C SER A 579 2.38 24.38 -29.08
N THR A 580 2.86 25.45 -29.73
CA THR A 580 3.96 25.38 -30.70
C THR A 580 5.29 24.99 -30.07
N SER A 581 5.48 25.25 -28.78
CA SER A 581 6.76 25.09 -28.08
C SER A 581 6.70 24.18 -26.85
N SER A 582 5.51 23.71 -26.43
CA SER A 582 5.37 22.95 -25.18
C SER A 582 4.23 21.92 -25.22
N PHE A 583 4.39 20.88 -24.40
CA PHE A 583 3.35 19.93 -24.05
C PHE A 583 3.04 20.07 -22.57
N THR A 584 1.76 20.11 -22.21
CA THR A 584 1.34 20.28 -20.83
C THR A 584 0.18 19.35 -20.50
N VAL A 585 0.05 19.03 -19.22
CA VAL A 585 -1.16 18.46 -18.63
C VAL A 585 -1.83 19.54 -17.78
N ASN A 586 -3.15 19.58 -17.84
CA ASN A 586 -3.93 20.70 -17.32
C ASN A 586 -5.12 20.22 -16.51
N ARG A 587 -5.48 21.04 -15.52
CA ARG A 587 -6.70 20.98 -14.74
C ARG A 587 -7.33 22.37 -14.79
N ALA A 588 -8.40 22.51 -15.56
CA ALA A 588 -9.09 23.79 -15.78
C ALA A 588 -10.50 23.73 -15.20
N PRO A 589 -10.79 24.42 -14.08
CA PRO A 589 -12.16 24.55 -13.61
C PRO A 589 -12.99 25.40 -14.59
N PRO A 590 -14.34 25.28 -14.61
CA PRO A 590 -15.19 26.10 -15.48
C PRO A 590 -15.09 27.61 -15.23
N SER A 591 -14.61 27.98 -14.04
CA SER A 591 -14.28 29.33 -13.60
C SER A 591 -13.11 29.28 -12.61
N GLY A 592 -12.24 30.29 -12.63
CA GLY A 592 -11.08 30.35 -11.74
C GLY A 592 -9.77 30.07 -12.47
N THR A 593 -8.73 29.73 -11.72
CA THR A 593 -7.37 29.56 -12.25
C THR A 593 -7.11 28.11 -12.64
N SER A 594 -6.71 27.91 -13.90
CA SER A 594 -6.24 26.61 -14.38
C SER A 594 -4.85 26.29 -13.83
N ARG A 595 -4.61 25.01 -13.51
CA ARG A 595 -3.27 24.49 -13.21
C ARG A 595 -2.70 23.83 -14.46
N THR A 596 -1.42 24.06 -14.71
CA THR A 596 -0.72 23.63 -15.93
C THR A 596 0.68 23.14 -15.56
N GLU A 597 1.01 21.92 -15.95
CA GLU A 597 2.31 21.30 -15.69
C GLU A 597 2.92 20.80 -17.00
N THR A 598 4.22 21.02 -17.20
CA THR A 598 4.93 20.58 -18.42
C THR A 598 5.15 19.07 -18.41
N VAL A 599 5.06 18.45 -19.60
CA VAL A 599 5.38 17.04 -19.83
C VAL A 599 6.29 16.88 -21.04
N ALA A 600 7.01 15.76 -21.11
CA ALA A 600 8.00 15.52 -22.16
C ALA A 600 7.39 15.24 -23.56
N ALA A 601 6.12 14.82 -23.62
CA ALA A 601 5.49 14.38 -24.85
C ALA A 601 4.00 14.75 -24.93
N SER A 602 3.47 14.79 -26.16
CA SER A 602 2.06 15.09 -26.43
C SER A 602 1.13 14.08 -25.76
N VAL A 603 0.10 14.56 -25.07
CA VAL A 603 -0.98 13.76 -24.48
C VAL A 603 -2.24 14.02 -25.29
N ARG A 604 -2.68 13.03 -26.07
CA ARG A 604 -3.89 13.13 -26.92
C ARG A 604 -5.05 12.28 -26.41
N ALA A 605 -4.75 11.19 -25.71
CA ALA A 605 -5.74 10.35 -25.04
C ALA A 605 -6.53 11.15 -24.00
N SER A 606 -7.77 10.75 -23.76
CA SER A 606 -8.52 11.28 -22.61
C SER A 606 -7.83 10.81 -21.32
N PRO A 607 -7.51 11.71 -20.38
CA PRO A 607 -6.97 11.31 -19.10
C PRO A 607 -7.95 10.45 -18.31
N VAL A 608 -7.45 9.80 -17.26
CA VAL A 608 -8.27 9.03 -16.33
C VAL A 608 -8.17 9.66 -14.94
N VAL A 609 -9.31 10.00 -14.37
CA VAL A 609 -9.45 10.64 -13.06
C VAL A 609 -9.91 9.58 -12.05
N GLY A 610 -8.99 9.21 -11.16
CA GLY A 610 -9.25 8.40 -9.99
C GLY A 610 -9.58 9.25 -8.76
N THR A 611 -9.88 8.63 -7.63
CA THR A 611 -10.32 9.32 -6.40
C THR A 611 -9.34 10.42 -5.97
N ASN A 612 -8.04 10.11 -5.91
CA ASN A 612 -6.99 11.00 -5.43
C ASN A 612 -5.98 11.41 -6.52
N PHE A 613 -5.97 10.69 -7.65
CA PHE A 613 -4.92 10.78 -8.65
C PHE A 613 -5.48 10.90 -10.05
N ALA A 614 -4.74 11.54 -10.95
CA ALA A 614 -5.04 11.62 -12.37
C ALA A 614 -3.90 10.99 -13.18
N TYR A 615 -4.27 10.25 -14.22
CA TYR A 615 -3.34 9.53 -15.09
C TYR A 615 -3.43 10.07 -16.52
N PHE A 616 -2.28 10.48 -17.04
CA PHE A 616 -2.14 11.01 -18.39
C PHE A 616 -1.23 10.07 -19.19
N VAL A 617 -1.61 9.76 -20.44
CA VAL A 617 -0.83 8.88 -21.29
C VAL A 617 -0.43 9.61 -22.57
N SER A 618 0.87 9.69 -22.82
CA SER A 618 1.39 10.34 -24.02
C SER A 618 1.15 9.51 -25.27
N THR A 619 1.28 10.13 -26.46
CA THR A 619 1.20 9.43 -27.75
C THR A 619 2.28 8.36 -27.91
N GLY A 620 3.38 8.45 -27.14
CA GLY A 620 4.45 7.44 -27.09
C GLY A 620 4.28 6.40 -25.98
N GLY A 621 3.17 6.40 -25.25
CA GLY A 621 2.88 5.41 -24.21
C GLY A 621 3.57 5.69 -22.87
N VAL A 622 4.01 6.93 -22.64
CA VAL A 622 4.52 7.37 -21.32
C VAL A 622 3.32 7.59 -20.41
N VAL A 623 3.26 6.88 -19.29
CA VAL A 623 2.21 7.05 -18.27
C VAL A 623 2.71 8.03 -17.21
N ASN A 624 1.96 9.11 -17.02
CA ASN A 624 2.22 10.18 -16.05
C ASN A 624 1.16 10.13 -14.95
N ALA A 625 1.54 9.79 -13.72
CA ALA A 625 0.66 9.83 -12.57
C ALA A 625 0.86 11.13 -11.79
N ARG A 626 -0.24 11.83 -11.52
CA ARG A 626 -0.27 13.12 -10.83
C ARG A 626 -1.25 13.11 -9.65
N VAL A 627 -0.97 13.91 -8.64
CA VAL A 627 -1.98 14.26 -7.62
C VAL A 627 -3.13 15.01 -8.30
N LYS A 628 -4.38 14.58 -8.12
CA LYS A 628 -5.55 15.09 -8.87
C LYS A 628 -5.73 16.61 -8.72
N ASP A 629 -5.54 17.13 -7.51
CA ASP A 629 -5.87 18.53 -7.22
C ASP A 629 -4.73 19.50 -7.49
N THR A 630 -3.48 19.08 -7.28
CA THR A 630 -2.31 19.94 -7.46
C THR A 630 -1.59 19.75 -8.80
N LEU A 631 -1.81 18.61 -9.47
CA LEU A 631 -1.03 18.11 -10.62
C LEU A 631 0.46 17.83 -10.31
N GLU A 632 0.84 17.77 -9.03
CA GLU A 632 2.19 17.41 -8.64
C GLU A 632 2.56 16.01 -9.17
N PRO A 633 3.77 15.85 -9.74
CA PRO A 633 4.22 14.56 -10.26
C PRO A 633 4.42 13.54 -9.14
N LEU A 634 3.84 12.34 -9.32
CA LEU A 634 4.09 11.20 -8.44
C LEU A 634 5.12 10.27 -9.05
N TRP A 635 4.86 9.82 -10.27
CA TRP A 635 5.77 8.94 -11.00
C TRP A 635 5.48 8.97 -12.50
N GLU A 636 6.47 8.56 -13.28
CA GLU A 636 6.38 8.44 -14.74
C GLU A 636 6.92 7.08 -15.20
N LEU A 637 6.25 6.47 -16.19
CA LEU A 637 6.80 5.37 -16.97
C LEU A 637 7.61 5.90 -18.15
N SER A 638 8.93 5.77 -18.07
CA SER A 638 9.86 6.15 -19.13
C SER A 638 10.90 5.04 -19.39
N PRO A 639 11.19 4.67 -20.66
CA PRO A 639 10.49 5.11 -21.87
C PRO A 639 9.05 4.59 -21.93
N GLY A 640 8.23 5.19 -22.79
CA GLY A 640 6.84 4.77 -22.98
C GLY A 640 6.71 3.42 -23.70
N VAL A 641 5.51 2.82 -23.62
CA VAL A 641 5.24 1.47 -24.16
C VAL A 641 4.85 1.42 -25.65
N GLY A 642 5.00 2.54 -26.36
CA GLY A 642 4.75 2.63 -27.81
C GLY A 642 3.55 3.48 -28.17
N ALA A 643 3.18 3.47 -29.45
CA ALA A 643 2.19 4.39 -30.00
C ALA A 643 0.78 4.18 -29.43
N VAL A 644 0.24 5.19 -28.76
CA VAL A 644 -1.11 5.17 -28.17
C VAL A 644 -2.08 5.88 -29.11
N ASN A 645 -3.10 5.15 -29.58
CA ASN A 645 -4.13 5.65 -30.49
C ASN A 645 -5.54 5.71 -29.85
N SER A 646 -5.69 5.23 -28.61
CA SER A 646 -6.95 5.27 -27.88
C SER A 646 -6.72 5.60 -26.41
N SER A 647 -7.80 5.83 -25.66
CA SER A 647 -7.68 6.27 -24.27
C SER A 647 -7.46 5.09 -23.32
N PRO A 648 -6.78 5.29 -22.18
CA PRO A 648 -6.69 4.27 -21.14
C PRO A 648 -7.99 4.14 -20.34
N THR A 649 -8.10 3.04 -19.59
CA THR A 649 -9.23 2.76 -18.68
C THR A 649 -8.72 2.28 -17.34
N LEU A 650 -9.31 2.75 -16.24
CA LEU A 650 -8.98 2.36 -14.87
C LEU A 650 -10.10 1.48 -14.31
N ASP A 651 -9.70 0.40 -13.65
CA ASP A 651 -10.59 -0.53 -12.95
C ASP A 651 -10.05 -0.83 -11.55
N CYS A 652 -10.90 -1.44 -10.72
CA CYS A 652 -10.51 -2.04 -9.47
C CYS A 652 -9.51 -3.17 -9.70
N SER A 653 -8.67 -3.47 -8.70
CA SER A 653 -8.05 -4.79 -8.65
C SER A 653 -9.13 -5.85 -8.45
N ARG A 654 -9.07 -6.91 -9.25
CA ARG A 654 -10.00 -8.04 -9.20
C ARG A 654 -9.27 -9.36 -9.08
N ASP A 655 -9.93 -10.35 -8.49
CA ASP A 655 -9.48 -11.74 -8.54
C ASP A 655 -9.79 -12.38 -9.91
N ALA A 656 -9.37 -13.62 -10.12
CA ALA A 656 -9.59 -14.35 -11.37
C ALA A 656 -11.08 -14.59 -11.71
N SER A 657 -11.98 -14.48 -10.72
CA SER A 657 -13.43 -14.57 -10.93
C SER A 657 -14.08 -13.23 -11.30
N GLY A 658 -13.30 -12.15 -11.31
CA GLY A 658 -13.77 -10.81 -11.63
C GLY A 658 -14.30 -10.01 -10.43
N VAL A 659 -14.19 -10.54 -9.20
CA VAL A 659 -14.64 -9.85 -8.00
C VAL A 659 -13.58 -8.83 -7.56
N ALA A 660 -14.01 -7.60 -7.26
CA ALA A 660 -13.11 -6.56 -6.77
C ALA A 660 -12.51 -6.92 -5.40
N ILE A 661 -11.21 -6.71 -5.23
CA ILE A 661 -10.47 -7.05 -4.01
C ILE A 661 -10.36 -5.79 -3.14
N PRO A 662 -10.97 -5.76 -1.94
CA PRO A 662 -10.94 -4.58 -1.08
C PRO A 662 -9.54 -4.13 -0.67
N GLY A 663 -9.33 -2.82 -0.61
CA GLY A 663 -8.09 -2.21 -0.12
C GLY A 663 -6.86 -2.44 -1.00
N ARG A 664 -7.03 -2.93 -2.25
CA ARG A 664 -5.95 -3.07 -3.23
C ARG A 664 -5.83 -1.83 -4.12
N PRO A 665 -4.62 -1.52 -4.63
CA PRO A 665 -4.44 -0.51 -5.67
C PRO A 665 -5.23 -0.88 -6.94
N GLY A 666 -5.60 0.10 -7.77
CA GLY A 666 -6.31 -0.12 -9.02
C GLY A 666 -5.40 -0.57 -10.16
N VAL A 667 -6.01 -0.86 -11.31
CA VAL A 667 -5.31 -1.30 -12.53
C VAL A 667 -5.65 -0.37 -13.69
N LEU A 668 -4.63 0.27 -14.26
CA LEU A 668 -4.74 1.09 -15.45
C LEU A 668 -4.40 0.28 -16.71
N TYR A 669 -5.37 0.16 -17.61
CA TYR A 669 -5.22 -0.48 -18.91
C TYR A 669 -4.84 0.53 -19.98
N VAL A 670 -3.69 0.35 -20.62
CA VAL A 670 -3.12 1.25 -21.62
C VAL A 670 -2.95 0.54 -22.96
N PRO A 671 -3.77 0.87 -23.97
CA PRO A 671 -3.62 0.33 -25.32
C PRO A 671 -2.48 1.04 -26.06
N ALA A 672 -1.48 0.29 -26.52
CA ALA A 672 -0.35 0.82 -27.28
C ALA A 672 0.03 -0.12 -28.43
N GLY A 673 -0.07 0.37 -29.66
CA GLY A 673 0.11 -0.43 -30.88
C GLY A 673 -0.85 -1.62 -30.89
N GLY A 674 -0.31 -2.83 -31.01
CA GLY A 674 -1.07 -4.09 -30.93
C GLY A 674 -1.10 -4.75 -29.56
N LYS A 675 -0.76 -4.02 -28.49
CA LYS A 675 -0.69 -4.55 -27.12
C LYS A 675 -1.58 -3.78 -26.17
N LEU A 676 -2.21 -4.51 -25.24
CA LEU A 676 -2.84 -3.92 -24.06
C LEU A 676 -1.92 -4.12 -22.86
N HIS A 677 -1.56 -3.05 -22.17
CA HIS A 677 -0.71 -3.09 -20.98
C HIS A 677 -1.55 -2.85 -19.74
N ALA A 678 -1.26 -3.54 -18.65
CA ALA A 678 -1.86 -3.32 -17.35
C ALA A 678 -0.80 -2.84 -16.35
N PHE A 679 -1.08 -1.71 -15.70
CA PHE A 679 -0.21 -1.11 -14.69
C PHE A 679 -0.94 -0.96 -13.36
N ILE A 680 -0.25 -1.25 -12.26
CA ILE A 680 -0.75 -1.03 -10.90
C ILE A 680 -0.62 0.44 -10.54
N VAL A 681 -1.74 1.05 -10.15
CA VAL A 681 -1.82 2.47 -9.84
C VAL A 681 -2.43 2.72 -8.46
N ASP A 682 -2.06 3.83 -7.84
CA ASP A 682 -2.40 4.09 -6.43
C ASP A 682 -3.86 4.48 -6.19
N SER A 683 -4.60 4.86 -7.25
CA SER A 683 -6.04 5.03 -7.17
C SER A 683 -6.70 3.66 -7.24
N ALA A 684 -7.53 3.32 -6.24
CA ALA A 684 -8.25 2.05 -6.21
C ALA A 684 -9.13 1.85 -7.45
N GLY A 685 -9.68 2.93 -8.00
CA GLY A 685 -10.46 2.95 -9.24
C GLY A 685 -10.74 4.36 -9.74
N LEU A 686 -11.75 4.48 -10.61
CA LEU A 686 -12.30 5.78 -11.03
C LEU A 686 -12.87 6.54 -9.83
N ASP A 687 -12.82 7.87 -9.88
CA ASP A 687 -13.50 8.71 -8.88
C ASP A 687 -15.03 8.55 -9.03
N PRO A 688 -15.74 7.98 -8.04
CA PRO A 688 -17.17 7.75 -8.15
C PRO A 688 -18.00 9.05 -8.16
N ASN A 689 -17.40 10.18 -7.76
CA ASN A 689 -18.06 11.49 -7.74
C ASN A 689 -17.73 12.34 -8.96
N ALA A 690 -16.80 11.91 -9.81
CA ALA A 690 -16.42 12.63 -11.02
C ALA A 690 -17.58 12.64 -12.03
N LYS A 691 -17.74 13.77 -12.73
CA LYS A 691 -18.82 13.89 -13.72
C LYS A 691 -18.56 13.11 -15.00
N TRP A 692 -17.28 12.91 -15.34
CA TRP A 692 -16.85 12.21 -16.54
C TRP A 692 -15.37 11.79 -16.45
N PRO A 693 -15.00 10.88 -15.54
CA PRO A 693 -13.60 10.66 -15.17
C PRO A 693 -12.70 10.08 -16.27
N LYS A 694 -13.25 9.59 -17.38
CA LYS A 694 -12.49 9.11 -18.54
C LYS A 694 -13.29 9.21 -19.83
N TYR A 695 -12.68 8.81 -20.96
CA TYR A 695 -13.39 8.60 -22.22
C TYR A 695 -14.69 7.79 -22.01
N GLN A 696 -15.81 8.25 -22.57
CA GLN A 696 -17.14 7.62 -22.41
C GLN A 696 -17.59 7.39 -20.95
N HIS A 697 -17.27 8.33 -20.05
CA HIS A 697 -17.81 8.45 -18.70
C HIS A 697 -17.27 7.42 -17.68
N ASP A 698 -17.62 6.13 -17.82
CA ASP A 698 -17.36 5.08 -16.83
C ASP A 698 -16.52 3.93 -17.42
N ALA A 699 -16.14 2.97 -16.58
CA ALA A 699 -15.31 1.83 -16.98
C ALA A 699 -15.94 0.98 -18.11
N ARG A 700 -17.27 0.95 -18.23
CA ARG A 700 -18.00 0.25 -19.31
C ARG A 700 -18.09 1.07 -20.60
N ASN A 701 -17.56 2.29 -20.61
CA ASN A 701 -17.64 3.24 -21.73
C ASN A 701 -19.08 3.55 -22.16
N THR A 702 -20.03 3.71 -21.24
CA THR A 702 -21.43 3.93 -21.64
C THR A 702 -21.69 5.29 -22.29
N GLY A 703 -20.84 6.29 -22.07
CA GLY A 703 -21.12 7.65 -22.51
C GLY A 703 -22.39 8.24 -21.87
N ASN A 704 -22.82 7.73 -20.71
CA ASN A 704 -24.04 8.14 -20.06
C ASN A 704 -23.73 8.61 -18.64
N PRO A 705 -23.94 9.90 -18.31
CA PRO A 705 -23.66 10.42 -16.98
C PRO A 705 -24.61 9.88 -15.90
N ASP A 706 -25.72 9.26 -16.30
CA ASP A 706 -26.67 8.62 -15.38
C ASP A 706 -26.22 7.19 -14.99
N THR A 707 -25.24 6.61 -15.70
CA THR A 707 -24.62 5.34 -15.32
C THR A 707 -23.78 5.54 -14.07
N VAL A 708 -24.13 4.88 -12.97
CA VAL A 708 -23.37 4.98 -11.72
C VAL A 708 -21.95 4.44 -11.91
N ILE A 709 -20.96 5.23 -11.48
CA ILE A 709 -19.56 4.81 -11.43
C ILE A 709 -19.36 3.98 -10.17
N SER A 710 -19.14 2.67 -10.36
CA SER A 710 -18.94 1.75 -9.25
C SER A 710 -17.68 2.12 -8.44
N PRO A 711 -17.81 2.35 -7.11
CA PRO A 711 -16.64 2.55 -6.27
C PRO A 711 -15.86 1.23 -6.12
N CYS A 712 -14.54 1.33 -5.99
CA CYS A 712 -13.71 0.18 -5.63
C CYS A 712 -13.63 0.06 -4.10
N PRO A 713 -13.83 -1.16 -3.56
CA PRO A 713 -13.95 -1.40 -2.12
C PRO A 713 -12.63 -1.34 -1.34
#